data_AF-A0A2S9J3N1-F1
#
_entry.id   AF-A0A2S9J3N1-F1
#
_cell.length_a   1.000
_cell.length_b   1.000
_cell.length_c   1.000
_cell.angle_alpha   90.00
_cell.angle_beta   90.00
_cell.angle_gamma   90.00
#
_symmetry.space_group_name_H-M   'P 1'
#
loop_
_entity.id
_entity.type
_entity.pdbx_description
1 polymer ?
#
loop_
_entity_poly.entity_id
_entity_poly.type
_entity_poly.pdbx_seq_one_letter_code
_entity_poly.pdbx_strand_id
1 'polypeptide(L)'
;MHSYDIRARRYLFYFLLSFTILSPPVFTIAQTPALHFEGKYVYADSILGSATYQYLMEAGDTVKHGEFKFESTEEHFEESHIVEGISIAGNYSNNRKDGAWTYTHQKLKLTGIAKLKGLGVNYDANGTEFLIKASFRDGKIHGTYELVRRKVRQSNPADTLFYARLQYADGTSTGTFLGFTPNLKVNGQFDEDGFPHGDWLLVHGSGSEEQMHEMRRYDHGFFSKHFYISDEELVEIKHAGFDTVVTSGLGLLTHLRATPTYFRALDYTPLVIEHAFDDADEKAIPLDTVQTRVVQGNLFLERVFVEPAMHLGKDVWKGIGGSESLLPVKLKVREFAFSPDEFSLNQKNEKLLIETRSLIHTVIDNPAMEVSRFMNPEVGFYYGVLGIYQQNLEKISPVVRFLADTAAEYIDHDAILFHNVHQIRYPEAVEYQYQDEPQARHYAFPPELKATDTRVLHKHLNIVYTDVNRILKILEKAVQNYEIQGELARKERNLIEVRDSVIRLFMDVDSSDDYNEFHRYLRDSLQYFMEYSFAEYAKHSSSERVANIDAVQDCYTYLLTIYETIANYHEKLDKLDQEYTRSVWNPYTFTHMEERVKSRLYDVFENLLLPFVWKDIRENISCDTLPGKLQQLDALLVRMTDLRWKDTKDMERKLRRARKDIPTSLEILGLRQQIKW
;
A
#
# COMPACT_ATOMS: atom_id res chain seq x y z
N MET A 1 -59.23 40.20 106.98
CA MET A 1 -58.64 40.94 108.12
C MET A 1 -57.27 41.41 107.68
N HIS A 2 -57.08 42.74 107.67
CA HIS A 2 -55.86 43.59 107.62
C HIS A 2 -54.58 43.06 106.92
N SER A 3 -53.78 43.84 106.18
CA SER A 3 -53.75 45.26 105.82
C SER A 3 -52.60 45.47 104.81
N TYR A 4 -52.65 46.59 104.11
CA TYR A 4 -51.67 47.18 103.20
C TYR A 4 -50.29 47.51 103.83
N ASP A 5 -49.23 47.50 103.01
CA ASP A 5 -48.23 48.59 102.79
C ASP A 5 -47.25 48.12 101.67
N ILE A 6 -47.00 48.71 100.49
CA ILE A 6 -46.76 50.08 99.97
C ILE A 6 -45.32 50.61 100.15
N ARG A 7 -44.71 50.96 98.98
CA ARG A 7 -43.52 51.81 98.68
C ARG A 7 -42.14 51.15 98.90
N ALA A 8 -41.12 51.35 98.04
CA ALA A 8 -40.81 52.52 97.23
C ALA A 8 -40.00 52.20 95.95
N ARG A 9 -40.28 52.99 94.91
CA ARG A 9 -39.47 53.22 93.70
C ARG A 9 -38.12 53.87 94.05
N ARG A 10 -37.03 53.48 93.36
CA ARG A 10 -36.08 54.37 92.65
C ARG A 10 -34.90 53.56 92.06
N TYR A 11 -34.38 54.06 90.94
CA TYR A 11 -33.17 53.65 90.21
C TYR A 11 -33.30 52.56 89.14
N LEU A 12 -34.20 52.86 88.20
CA LEU A 12 -33.94 52.74 86.76
C LEU A 12 -32.81 53.71 86.38
N PHE A 13 -31.55 53.30 86.52
CA PHE A 13 -30.32 53.87 85.92
C PHE A 13 -29.15 53.14 86.61
N TYR A 14 -28.46 52.25 85.87
CA TYR A 14 -27.22 51.49 86.16
C TYR A 14 -27.33 50.04 85.66
N PHE A 15 -27.83 49.86 84.43
CA PHE A 15 -27.76 48.59 83.68
C PHE A 15 -26.78 48.70 82.51
N LEU A 16 -25.67 49.40 82.75
CA LEU A 16 -24.53 49.62 81.85
C LEU A 16 -23.29 49.67 82.75
N LEU A 17 -22.26 48.90 82.39
CA LEU A 17 -21.03 48.60 83.15
C LEU A 17 -21.18 47.52 84.23
N SER A 18 -21.03 46.25 83.84
CA SER A 18 -20.14 45.25 84.48
C SER A 18 -20.43 43.84 83.97
N PHE A 19 -20.05 43.55 82.73
CA PHE A 19 -19.84 42.18 82.26
C PHE A 19 -18.62 42.16 81.34
N THR A 20 -17.45 42.31 81.95
CA THR A 20 -16.16 42.16 81.28
C THR A 20 -15.72 40.69 81.31
N ILE A 21 -15.72 40.10 80.12
CA ILE A 21 -14.62 39.31 79.53
C ILE A 21 -14.30 37.98 80.21
N LEU A 22 -14.90 36.92 79.66
CA LEU A 22 -14.30 35.58 79.51
C LEU A 22 -14.96 34.90 78.30
N SER A 23 -14.83 35.52 77.14
CA SER A 23 -15.07 34.87 75.85
C SER A 23 -13.81 34.07 75.48
N PRO A 24 -13.92 32.79 75.08
CA PRO A 24 -12.78 32.06 74.55
C PRO A 24 -12.23 32.82 73.33
N PRO A 25 -10.92 32.77 73.06
CA PRO A 25 -10.36 33.44 71.90
C PRO A 25 -11.05 32.88 70.66
N VAL A 26 -11.82 33.74 69.99
CA VAL A 26 -12.15 33.55 68.59
C VAL A 26 -10.81 33.61 67.89
N PHE A 27 -10.23 32.45 67.62
CA PHE A 27 -9.14 32.33 66.65
C PHE A 27 -9.73 32.83 65.34
N THR A 28 -9.49 34.10 65.03
CA THR A 28 -9.56 34.59 63.67
C THR A 28 -8.53 33.77 62.90
N ILE A 29 -9.00 32.74 62.19
CA ILE A 29 -8.18 32.08 61.17
C ILE A 29 -7.83 33.20 60.20
N ALA A 30 -6.57 33.65 60.26
CA ALA A 30 -6.04 34.56 59.25
C ALA A 30 -6.23 33.85 57.91
N GLN A 31 -7.04 34.43 57.02
CA GLN A 31 -7.09 33.95 55.64
C GLN A 31 -5.70 34.14 55.07
N THR A 32 -4.98 33.03 54.85
CA THR A 32 -3.70 33.05 54.15
C THR A 32 -3.94 33.75 52.81
N PRO A 33 -3.25 34.86 52.51
CA PRO A 33 -3.49 35.58 51.26
C PRO A 33 -3.17 34.66 50.09
N ALA A 34 -4.10 34.58 49.12
CA ALA A 34 -3.86 33.87 47.87
C ALA A 34 -2.67 34.54 47.15
N LEU A 35 -1.67 33.73 46.80
CA LEU A 35 -0.51 34.13 46.02
C LEU A 35 -0.79 33.89 44.54
N HIS A 36 -0.05 34.57 43.67
CA HIS A 36 -0.21 34.49 42.21
C HIS A 36 1.04 33.94 41.55
N PHE A 37 0.85 33.06 40.58
CA PHE A 37 1.88 32.58 39.67
C PHE A 37 1.56 33.07 38.26
N GLU A 38 2.59 33.51 37.53
CA GLU A 38 2.56 33.78 36.09
C GLU A 38 3.89 33.32 35.48
N GLY A 39 3.84 32.45 34.48
CA GLY A 39 5.06 31.97 33.85
C GLY A 39 4.86 30.74 32.96
N LYS A 40 5.99 30.15 32.54
CA LYS A 40 5.99 28.94 31.71
C LYS A 40 5.36 27.77 32.46
N TYR A 41 4.57 26.98 31.74
CA TYR A 41 3.87 25.82 32.26
C TYR A 41 3.81 24.71 31.20
N VAL A 42 3.82 23.45 31.63
CA VAL A 42 3.72 22.29 30.73
C VAL A 42 2.37 21.61 30.94
N TYR A 43 1.57 21.53 29.88
CA TYR A 43 0.30 20.84 29.83
C TYR A 43 0.47 19.43 29.25
N ALA A 44 -0.11 18.43 29.91
CA ALA A 44 -0.14 17.03 29.48
C ALA A 44 1.23 16.51 29.00
N ASP A 45 2.27 16.81 29.79
CA ASP A 45 3.66 16.37 29.69
C ASP A 45 4.43 16.74 28.42
N SER A 46 3.83 17.48 27.48
CA SER A 46 4.51 17.81 26.21
C SER A 46 4.16 19.17 25.61
N ILE A 47 3.14 19.87 26.09
CA ILE A 47 2.66 21.12 25.48
C ILE A 47 3.14 22.28 26.34
N LEU A 48 4.13 23.02 25.84
CA LEU A 48 4.67 24.20 26.51
C LEU A 48 3.74 25.41 26.27
N GLY A 49 3.42 26.13 27.34
CA GLY A 49 2.64 27.36 27.28
C GLY A 49 2.95 28.28 28.46
N SER A 50 2.06 29.24 28.69
CA SER A 50 2.05 30.07 29.89
C SER A 50 0.82 29.75 30.74
N ALA A 51 0.98 29.82 32.06
CA ALA A 51 -0.16 29.73 32.98
C ALA A 51 -0.16 30.89 33.96
N THR A 52 -1.36 31.36 34.30
CA THR A 52 -1.63 32.25 35.42
C THR A 52 -2.55 31.55 36.40
N TYR A 53 -2.20 31.51 37.69
CA TYR A 53 -3.08 30.92 38.69
C TYR A 53 -2.87 31.43 40.11
N GLN A 54 -3.92 31.27 40.91
CA GLN A 54 -3.92 31.56 42.34
C GLN A 54 -3.60 30.30 43.15
N TYR A 55 -2.85 30.45 44.25
CA TYR A 55 -2.50 29.35 45.14
C TYR A 55 -2.35 29.77 46.61
N LEU A 56 -2.49 28.80 47.49
CA LEU A 56 -2.18 28.87 48.92
C LEU A 56 -0.89 28.10 49.19
N MET A 57 -0.14 28.54 50.20
CA MET A 57 0.99 27.78 50.73
C MET A 57 0.52 26.99 51.94
N GLU A 58 0.47 25.67 51.83
CA GLU A 58 0.10 24.78 52.92
C GLU A 58 1.24 23.81 53.19
N ALA A 59 1.80 23.81 54.41
CA ALA A 59 2.91 22.95 54.83
C ALA A 59 4.16 22.97 53.91
N GLY A 60 4.37 24.05 53.15
CA GLY A 60 5.48 24.19 52.20
C GLY A 60 5.12 23.79 50.76
N ASP A 61 3.93 23.24 50.54
CA ASP A 61 3.43 22.86 49.22
C ASP A 61 2.55 23.97 48.61
N THR A 62 2.57 24.04 47.28
CA THR A 62 1.71 24.91 46.49
C THR A 62 0.35 24.24 46.28
N VAL A 63 -0.70 24.84 46.83
CA VAL A 63 -2.08 24.37 46.69
C VAL A 63 -2.87 25.34 45.82
N LYS A 64 -3.15 24.97 44.56
CA LYS A 64 -3.94 25.79 43.63
C LYS A 64 -5.32 26.07 44.24
N HIS A 65 -5.69 27.35 44.32
CA HIS A 65 -6.92 27.81 44.94
C HIS A 65 -7.29 29.17 44.35
N GLY A 66 -8.39 29.24 43.61
CA GLY A 66 -8.82 30.40 42.84
C GLY A 66 -8.67 30.21 41.32
N GLU A 67 -8.65 31.31 40.58
CA GLU A 67 -8.63 31.29 39.11
C GLU A 67 -7.37 30.62 38.56
N PHE A 68 -7.54 29.90 37.45
CA PHE A 68 -6.49 29.30 36.64
C PHE A 68 -6.74 29.56 35.17
N LYS A 69 -5.68 29.92 34.45
CA LYS A 69 -5.66 30.06 33.00
C LYS A 69 -4.36 29.48 32.46
N PHE A 70 -4.45 28.75 31.35
CA PHE A 70 -3.33 28.26 30.56
C PHE A 70 -3.54 28.61 29.10
N GLU A 71 -2.49 29.05 28.42
CA GLU A 71 -2.48 29.35 26.98
C GLU A 71 -1.21 28.81 26.34
N SER A 72 -1.34 28.21 25.15
CA SER A 72 -0.23 27.76 24.32
C SER A 72 -0.57 28.06 22.87
N THR A 73 0.41 28.54 22.10
CA THR A 73 0.26 28.88 20.69
C THR A 73 1.48 28.34 19.94
N GLU A 74 1.22 27.64 18.85
CA GLU A 74 2.22 27.16 17.90
C GLU A 74 1.94 27.77 16.53
N GLU A 75 2.99 28.29 15.91
CA GLU A 75 2.87 29.07 14.69
C GLU A 75 3.66 28.41 13.55
N HIS A 76 2.98 28.02 12.47
CA HIS A 76 3.57 27.41 11.29
C HIS A 76 3.59 28.41 10.12
N PHE A 77 4.19 29.59 10.36
CA PHE A 77 4.14 30.72 9.43
C PHE A 77 4.91 30.52 8.13
N GLU A 78 6.04 29.83 8.17
CA GLU A 78 6.92 29.67 7.00
C GLU A 78 6.34 28.68 5.97
N GLU A 79 5.45 27.78 6.40
CA GLU A 79 4.95 26.69 5.56
C GLU A 79 3.48 26.86 5.16
N SER A 80 2.63 27.41 6.03
CA SER A 80 1.17 27.29 5.85
C SER A 80 0.30 28.46 6.33
N HIS A 81 0.89 29.45 7.02
CA HIS A 81 0.15 30.51 7.72
C HIS A 81 -0.93 29.97 8.67
N ILE A 82 -0.65 28.82 9.30
CA ILE A 82 -1.51 28.18 10.29
C ILE A 82 -1.00 28.54 11.69
N VAL A 83 -1.94 28.89 12.56
CA VAL A 83 -1.75 29.07 13.99
C VAL A 83 -2.60 28.03 14.70
N GLU A 84 -1.98 27.23 15.55
CA GLU A 84 -2.65 26.30 16.44
C GLU A 84 -2.56 26.81 17.88
N GLY A 85 -3.65 26.74 18.63
CA GLY A 85 -3.71 27.29 19.97
C GLY A 85 -4.56 26.46 20.92
N ILE A 86 -4.10 26.35 22.17
CA ILE A 86 -4.83 25.72 23.28
C ILE A 86 -5.04 26.75 24.38
N SER A 87 -6.25 26.82 24.90
CA SER A 87 -6.58 27.61 26.09
C SER A 87 -7.38 26.78 27.07
N ILE A 88 -7.03 26.85 28.36
CA ILE A 88 -7.75 26.18 29.44
C ILE A 88 -7.99 27.19 30.55
N ALA A 89 -9.23 27.33 31.01
CA ALA A 89 -9.58 28.27 32.07
C ALA A 89 -10.63 27.70 33.02
N GLY A 90 -10.55 28.07 34.30
CA GLY A 90 -11.51 27.70 35.34
C GLY A 90 -10.99 28.00 36.73
N ASN A 91 -11.60 27.41 37.75
CA ASN A 91 -11.24 27.65 39.15
C ASN A 91 -10.81 26.38 39.87
N TYR A 92 -9.80 26.50 40.73
CA TYR A 92 -9.45 25.49 41.70
C TYR A 92 -10.02 25.83 43.08
N SER A 93 -10.38 24.79 43.83
CA SER A 93 -10.57 24.82 45.26
C SER A 93 -9.70 23.71 45.86
N ASN A 94 -8.67 24.09 46.61
CA ASN A 94 -7.76 23.17 47.31
C ASN A 94 -7.19 22.06 46.39
N ASN A 95 -6.50 22.47 45.32
CA ASN A 95 -5.94 21.58 44.29
C ASN A 95 -6.94 20.77 43.47
N ARG A 96 -8.25 21.00 43.62
CA ARG A 96 -9.31 20.33 42.86
C ARG A 96 -10.06 21.30 41.97
N LYS A 97 -10.43 20.88 40.77
CA LYS A 97 -11.27 21.67 39.87
C LYS A 97 -12.62 21.89 40.52
N ASP A 98 -13.10 23.12 40.47
CA ASP A 98 -14.39 23.52 41.01
C ASP A 98 -15.05 24.57 40.10
N GLY A 99 -16.38 24.55 40.03
CA GLY A 99 -17.14 25.46 39.17
C GLY A 99 -16.94 25.21 37.68
N ALA A 100 -17.16 26.25 36.87
CA ALA A 100 -17.11 26.15 35.42
C ALA A 100 -15.67 26.13 34.87
N TRP A 101 -15.42 25.25 33.92
CA TRP A 101 -14.15 25.04 33.23
C TRP A 101 -14.37 25.03 31.72
N THR A 102 -13.42 25.60 30.99
CA THR A 102 -13.42 25.64 29.53
C THR A 102 -12.08 25.17 28.99
N TYR A 103 -12.12 24.29 28.00
CA TYR A 103 -10.99 23.90 27.17
C TYR A 103 -11.30 24.33 25.73
N THR A 104 -10.36 25.01 25.09
CA THR A 104 -10.48 25.43 23.69
C THR A 104 -9.22 25.00 22.95
N HIS A 105 -9.40 24.38 21.79
CA HIS A 105 -8.36 24.15 20.81
C HIS A 105 -8.77 24.78 19.48
N GLN A 106 -7.88 25.57 18.89
CA GLN A 106 -8.12 26.29 17.64
C GLN A 106 -7.04 25.94 16.63
N LYS A 107 -7.45 25.65 15.40
CA LYS A 107 -6.56 25.52 14.24
C LYS A 107 -7.02 26.51 13.19
N LEU A 108 -6.26 27.58 13.02
CA LEU A 108 -6.67 28.77 12.29
C LEU A 108 -5.66 29.10 11.20
N LYS A 109 -6.13 29.21 9.97
CA LYS A 109 -5.37 29.76 8.85
C LYS A 109 -5.64 31.25 8.77
N LEU A 110 -4.57 32.05 8.78
CA LEU A 110 -4.70 33.50 8.66
C LEU A 110 -5.12 33.89 7.23
N THR A 111 -5.96 34.91 7.12
CA THR A 111 -6.57 35.36 5.88
C THR A 111 -6.69 36.88 5.84
N GLY A 112 -6.70 37.43 4.62
CA GLY A 112 -6.89 38.85 4.40
C GLY A 112 -5.65 39.70 4.68
N ILE A 113 -5.87 41.01 4.81
CA ILE A 113 -4.84 42.02 5.05
C ILE A 113 -4.74 42.28 6.55
N ALA A 114 -3.51 42.41 7.06
CA ALA A 114 -3.25 42.76 8.45
C ALA A 114 -3.97 44.07 8.85
N LYS A 115 -4.72 44.02 9.95
CA LYS A 115 -5.44 45.17 10.52
C LYS A 115 -4.73 45.63 11.79
N LEU A 116 -4.48 46.94 11.90
CA LEU A 116 -3.94 47.52 13.11
C LEU A 116 -5.05 47.74 14.15
N LYS A 117 -4.82 47.29 15.39
CA LYS A 117 -5.69 47.58 16.54
C LYS A 117 -4.82 48.02 17.71
N GLY A 118 -4.76 49.33 17.95
CA GLY A 118 -3.77 49.91 18.87
C GLY A 118 -2.36 49.70 18.33
N LEU A 119 -1.48 49.12 19.17
CA LEU A 119 -0.12 48.71 18.76
C LEU A 119 -0.03 47.26 18.28
N GLY A 120 -1.16 46.53 18.24
CA GLY A 120 -1.21 45.13 17.79
C GLY A 120 -1.56 44.97 16.31
N VAL A 121 -1.02 43.93 15.68
CA VAL A 121 -1.34 43.49 14.31
C VAL A 121 -2.27 42.29 14.38
N ASN A 122 -3.48 42.42 13.81
CA ASN A 122 -4.48 41.36 13.80
C ASN A 122 -4.75 40.87 12.38
N TYR A 123 -5.03 39.58 12.23
CA TYR A 123 -5.47 38.98 10.99
C TYR A 123 -6.89 38.42 11.15
N ASP A 124 -7.66 38.42 10.08
CA ASP A 124 -8.87 37.59 10.05
C ASP A 124 -8.43 36.12 9.87
N ALA A 125 -9.13 35.17 10.47
CA ALA A 125 -8.75 33.77 10.36
C ALA A 125 -9.94 32.86 10.01
N ASN A 126 -9.65 31.83 9.23
CA ASN A 126 -10.57 30.75 8.90
C ASN A 126 -10.03 29.44 9.47
N GLY A 127 -10.89 28.54 9.91
CA GLY A 127 -10.42 27.26 10.41
C GLY A 127 -11.46 26.53 11.24
N THR A 128 -11.00 25.86 12.29
CA THR A 128 -11.86 25.09 13.18
C THR A 128 -11.54 25.39 14.63
N GLU A 129 -12.58 25.42 15.45
CA GLU A 129 -12.47 25.44 16.89
C GLU A 129 -13.13 24.18 17.47
N PHE A 130 -12.46 23.61 18.46
CA PHE A 130 -12.95 22.58 19.34
C PHE A 130 -13.02 23.13 20.76
N LEU A 131 -14.18 23.00 21.40
CA LEU A 131 -14.49 23.63 22.67
C LEU A 131 -15.17 22.61 23.57
N ILE A 132 -14.68 22.47 24.80
CA ILE A 132 -15.34 21.70 25.86
C ILE A 132 -15.64 22.63 27.02
N LYS A 133 -16.89 22.65 27.46
CA LYS A 133 -17.31 23.29 28.70
C LYS A 133 -17.74 22.22 29.69
N ALA A 134 -17.22 22.28 30.90
CA ALA A 134 -17.57 21.35 31.96
C ALA A 134 -17.76 22.13 33.25
N SER A 135 -18.53 21.57 34.18
CA SER A 135 -18.58 22.06 35.55
C SER A 135 -18.06 20.97 36.48
N PHE A 136 -17.37 21.37 37.54
CA PHE A 136 -16.77 20.47 38.51
C PHE A 136 -17.24 20.80 39.91
N ARG A 137 -17.29 19.78 40.76
CA ARG A 137 -17.49 19.87 42.20
C ARG A 137 -16.50 18.93 42.86
N ASP A 138 -15.60 19.47 43.67
CA ASP A 138 -14.58 18.69 44.38
C ASP A 138 -13.72 17.79 43.44
N GLY A 139 -13.41 18.28 42.24
CA GLY A 139 -12.63 17.55 41.23
C GLY A 139 -13.40 16.50 40.44
N LYS A 140 -14.69 16.28 40.73
CA LYS A 140 -15.59 15.44 39.94
C LYS A 140 -16.42 16.29 39.00
N ILE A 141 -16.67 15.80 37.79
CA ILE A 141 -17.59 16.48 36.88
C ILE A 141 -18.99 16.51 37.49
N HIS A 142 -19.64 17.67 37.45
CA HIS A 142 -20.94 17.91 38.05
C HIS A 142 -21.66 19.03 37.31
N GLY A 143 -22.92 18.79 36.92
CA GLY A 143 -23.71 19.72 36.13
C GLY A 143 -23.52 19.53 34.61
N THR A 144 -23.60 20.62 33.86
CA THR A 144 -23.63 20.56 32.39
C THR A 144 -22.24 20.34 31.80
N TYR A 145 -22.18 19.44 30.83
CA TYR A 145 -21.02 19.19 29.98
C TYR A 145 -21.40 19.45 28.52
N GLU A 146 -20.62 20.28 27.82
CA GLU A 146 -20.82 20.59 26.41
C GLU A 146 -19.56 20.34 25.61
N LEU A 147 -19.71 19.67 24.47
CA LEU A 147 -18.67 19.40 23.50
C LEU A 147 -19.09 20.05 22.17
N VAL A 148 -18.28 20.99 21.66
CA VAL A 148 -18.59 21.75 20.44
C VAL A 148 -17.42 21.71 19.49
N ARG A 149 -17.68 21.38 18.21
CA ARG A 149 -16.75 21.62 17.10
C ARG A 149 -17.41 22.52 16.10
N ARG A 150 -16.74 23.60 15.69
CA ARG A 150 -17.31 24.58 14.75
C ARG A 150 -16.28 25.09 13.75
N LYS A 151 -16.77 25.48 12.57
CA LYS A 151 -16.01 26.23 11.58
C LYS A 151 -15.91 27.68 12.02
N VAL A 152 -14.75 28.26 11.80
CA VAL A 152 -14.48 29.68 11.96
C VAL A 152 -14.32 30.28 10.55
N ARG A 153 -15.03 31.38 10.26
CA ARG A 153 -14.85 32.18 9.05
C ARG A 153 -14.71 33.64 9.44
N GLN A 154 -13.68 34.30 8.92
CA GLN A 154 -13.36 35.71 9.22
C GLN A 154 -13.36 36.00 10.72
N SER A 155 -12.69 35.13 11.48
CA SER A 155 -12.57 35.19 12.94
C SER A 155 -13.89 35.06 13.71
N ASN A 156 -14.97 34.60 13.08
CA ASN A 156 -16.27 34.39 13.71
C ASN A 156 -16.73 32.93 13.58
N PRO A 157 -17.44 32.39 14.59
CA PRO A 157 -18.15 31.11 14.45
C PRO A 157 -19.12 31.15 13.27
N ALA A 158 -18.98 30.21 12.33
CA ALA A 158 -19.80 30.15 11.13
C ALA A 158 -20.77 28.96 11.15
N ASP A 159 -20.25 27.74 11.28
CA ASP A 159 -21.03 26.51 11.20
C ASP A 159 -20.71 25.59 12.39
N THR A 160 -21.72 25.02 13.04
CA THR A 160 -21.52 23.96 14.03
C THR A 160 -21.36 22.62 13.31
N LEU A 161 -20.20 21.99 13.47
CA LEU A 161 -19.88 20.69 12.87
C LEU A 161 -20.26 19.53 13.78
N PHE A 162 -20.18 19.75 15.09
CA PHE A 162 -20.52 18.77 16.11
C PHE A 162 -20.93 19.49 17.39
N TYR A 163 -21.96 18.99 18.05
CA TYR A 163 -22.41 19.44 19.35
C TYR A 163 -22.93 18.25 20.15
N ALA A 164 -22.54 18.18 21.43
CA ALA A 164 -23.15 17.26 22.39
C ALA A 164 -23.27 17.95 23.74
N ARG A 165 -24.39 17.72 24.44
CA ARG A 165 -24.64 18.17 25.80
C ARG A 165 -25.08 17.00 26.67
N LEU A 166 -24.43 16.86 27.81
CA LEU A 166 -24.72 15.87 28.84
C LEU A 166 -24.90 16.57 30.19
N GLN A 167 -25.61 15.91 31.11
CA GLN A 167 -25.58 16.28 32.53
C GLN A 167 -24.83 15.22 33.33
N TYR A 168 -24.11 15.66 34.35
CA TYR A 168 -23.38 14.80 35.25
C TYR A 168 -23.77 15.05 36.71
N ALA A 169 -23.87 13.98 37.48
CA ALA A 169 -23.94 13.99 38.93
C ALA A 169 -22.70 13.28 39.48
N ASP A 170 -21.72 14.05 39.93
CA ASP A 170 -20.48 13.56 40.58
C ASP A 170 -19.76 12.44 39.81
N GLY A 171 -19.54 12.66 38.51
CA GLY A 171 -18.87 11.69 37.63
C GLY A 171 -19.81 10.76 36.86
N THR A 172 -21.09 10.72 37.20
CA THR A 172 -22.08 9.83 36.56
C THR A 172 -22.96 10.62 35.60
N SER A 173 -23.04 10.21 34.32
CA SER A 173 -23.95 10.81 33.35
C SER A 173 -25.40 10.62 33.81
N THR A 174 -26.24 11.65 33.76
CA THR A 174 -27.65 11.56 34.19
C THR A 174 -28.52 12.46 33.31
N GLY A 175 -29.83 12.25 33.32
CA GLY A 175 -30.79 13.16 32.69
C GLY A 175 -30.66 13.24 31.17
N THR A 176 -31.06 14.37 30.59
CA THR A 176 -31.22 14.52 29.13
C THR A 176 -29.88 14.62 28.40
N PHE A 177 -29.80 13.88 27.29
CA PHE A 177 -28.76 13.97 26.27
C PHE A 177 -29.26 14.73 25.05
N LEU A 178 -28.47 15.66 24.54
CA LEU A 178 -28.72 16.36 23.27
C LEU A 178 -27.47 16.31 22.41
N GLY A 179 -27.64 15.97 21.14
CA GLY A 179 -26.58 15.79 20.16
C GLY A 179 -26.96 16.39 18.82
N PHE A 180 -25.96 16.93 18.11
CA PHE A 180 -26.17 17.53 16.81
C PHE A 180 -24.90 17.48 15.94
N THR A 181 -25.10 17.19 14.66
CA THR A 181 -24.20 17.47 13.54
C THR A 181 -25.06 18.05 12.41
N PRO A 182 -24.47 18.64 11.34
CA PRO A 182 -25.26 19.17 10.22
C PRO A 182 -26.33 18.23 9.66
N ASN A 183 -26.10 16.91 9.71
CA ASN A 183 -26.97 15.89 9.11
C ASN A 183 -27.60 14.93 10.14
N LEU A 184 -27.45 15.18 11.45
CA LEU A 184 -27.94 14.30 12.50
C LEU A 184 -28.30 15.09 13.76
N LYS A 185 -29.50 14.89 14.30
CA LYS A 185 -29.87 15.30 15.66
C LYS A 185 -30.09 14.07 16.51
N VAL A 186 -29.64 14.09 17.76
CA VAL A 186 -29.80 12.98 18.70
C VAL A 186 -30.38 13.51 20.00
N ASN A 187 -31.46 12.90 20.49
CA ASN A 187 -32.03 13.19 21.79
C ASN A 187 -32.18 11.88 22.55
N GLY A 188 -31.84 11.87 23.84
CA GLY A 188 -31.97 10.68 24.67
C GLY A 188 -31.91 11.01 26.15
N GLN A 189 -31.85 9.97 26.98
CA GLN A 189 -31.78 10.13 28.43
C GLN A 189 -30.86 9.09 29.06
N PHE A 190 -30.20 9.49 30.14
CA PHE A 190 -29.53 8.62 31.09
C PHE A 190 -30.35 8.51 32.39
N ASP A 191 -30.37 7.33 32.98
CA ASP A 191 -30.92 7.13 34.32
C ASP A 191 -29.96 7.60 35.43
N GLU A 192 -30.36 7.44 36.68
CA GLU A 192 -29.60 7.87 37.86
C GLU A 192 -28.29 7.08 38.05
N ASP A 193 -28.19 5.87 37.50
CA ASP A 193 -27.02 5.00 37.58
C ASP A 193 -26.01 5.25 36.45
N GLY A 194 -26.38 6.09 35.49
CA GLY A 194 -25.58 6.49 34.34
C GLY A 194 -25.58 5.52 33.18
N PHE A 195 -26.70 4.82 33.02
CA PHE A 195 -26.98 4.03 31.82
C PHE A 195 -27.91 4.78 30.88
N PRO A 196 -27.74 4.67 29.54
CA PRO A 196 -28.76 5.07 28.58
C PRO A 196 -30.10 4.41 28.90
N HIS A 197 -31.17 5.18 28.91
CA HIS A 197 -32.50 4.71 29.27
C HIS A 197 -33.58 5.40 28.43
N GLY A 198 -34.66 4.68 28.15
CA GLY A 198 -35.80 5.16 27.36
C GLY A 198 -35.52 5.22 25.86
N ASP A 199 -36.29 6.06 25.18
CA ASP A 199 -36.22 6.23 23.73
C ASP A 199 -35.16 7.27 23.36
N TRP A 200 -34.24 6.85 22.50
CA TRP A 200 -33.21 7.68 21.89
C TRP A 200 -33.61 7.93 20.44
N LEU A 201 -33.93 9.18 20.13
CA LEU A 201 -34.36 9.63 18.81
C LEU A 201 -33.18 10.22 18.04
N LEU A 202 -32.87 9.64 16.89
CA LEU A 202 -31.85 10.06 15.94
C LEU A 202 -32.54 10.54 14.66
N VAL A 203 -32.51 11.84 14.36
CA VAL A 203 -33.11 12.42 13.15
C VAL A 203 -32.01 12.69 12.14
N HIS A 204 -32.03 11.95 11.04
CA HIS A 204 -31.08 12.03 9.93
C HIS A 204 -31.57 12.98 8.84
N GLY A 205 -30.63 13.73 8.24
CA GLY A 205 -30.90 14.68 7.16
C GLY A 205 -30.71 16.13 7.58
N SER A 206 -30.69 17.03 6.60
CA SER A 206 -30.51 18.47 6.82
C SER A 206 -31.59 19.27 6.07
N GLY A 207 -32.17 20.29 6.72
CA GLY A 207 -33.08 21.22 6.06
C GLY A 207 -34.40 20.60 5.55
N SER A 208 -34.74 20.91 4.30
CA SER A 208 -35.98 20.53 3.58
C SER A 208 -35.90 19.19 2.83
N GLU A 209 -34.80 18.46 2.98
CA GLU A 209 -34.73 17.06 2.52
C GLU A 209 -35.63 16.17 3.39
N GLU A 210 -36.00 15.02 2.84
CA GLU A 210 -36.77 14.00 3.54
C GLU A 210 -36.00 13.54 4.78
N GLN A 211 -36.52 13.89 5.97
CA GLN A 211 -35.90 13.56 7.24
C GLN A 211 -36.23 12.11 7.60
N MET A 212 -35.21 11.34 7.98
CA MET A 212 -35.41 9.96 8.41
C MET A 212 -35.23 9.87 9.93
N HIS A 213 -36.23 9.33 10.61
CA HIS A 213 -36.29 9.30 12.07
C HIS A 213 -35.99 7.88 12.55
N GLU A 214 -34.87 7.70 13.23
CA GLU A 214 -34.45 6.47 13.86
C GLU A 214 -34.73 6.55 15.36
N MET A 215 -35.27 5.48 15.96
CA MET A 215 -35.53 5.40 17.38
C MET A 215 -34.92 4.13 17.96
N ARG A 216 -34.05 4.30 18.96
CA ARG A 216 -33.42 3.21 19.71
C ARG A 216 -33.96 3.20 21.13
N ARG A 217 -34.41 2.06 21.63
CA ARG A 217 -34.81 1.91 23.03
C ARG A 217 -33.69 1.30 23.84
N TYR A 218 -33.36 1.94 24.95
CA TYR A 218 -32.44 1.41 25.94
C TYR A 218 -33.15 1.16 27.27
N ASP A 219 -33.00 -0.05 27.80
CA ASP A 219 -33.56 -0.43 29.10
C ASP A 219 -32.42 -0.54 30.11
N HIS A 220 -32.09 0.60 30.74
CA HIS A 220 -31.02 0.69 31.75
C HIS A 220 -29.69 0.14 31.18
N GLY A 221 -29.32 0.68 30.01
CA GLY A 221 -28.08 0.43 29.30
C GLY A 221 -28.10 -0.73 28.33
N PHE A 222 -29.16 -1.53 28.33
CA PHE A 222 -29.37 -2.61 27.37
C PHE A 222 -30.11 -2.12 26.13
N PHE A 223 -29.53 -2.30 24.95
CA PHE A 223 -30.17 -1.94 23.68
C PHE A 223 -31.26 -2.96 23.34
N SER A 224 -32.53 -2.59 23.56
CA SER A 224 -33.64 -3.55 23.54
C SER A 224 -34.51 -3.49 22.29
N LYS A 225 -34.61 -2.33 21.62
CA LYS A 225 -35.38 -2.21 20.37
C LYS A 225 -34.82 -1.13 19.46
N HIS A 226 -35.10 -1.26 18.17
CA HIS A 226 -34.69 -0.31 17.14
C HIS A 226 -35.80 -0.15 16.10
N PHE A 227 -36.11 1.09 15.73
CA PHE A 227 -37.16 1.41 14.78
C PHE A 227 -36.72 2.52 13.83
N TYR A 228 -37.29 2.51 12.63
CA TYR A 228 -37.47 3.71 11.82
C TYR A 228 -38.91 4.21 11.90
N ILE A 229 -39.10 5.52 11.85
CA ILE A 229 -40.42 6.15 11.73
C ILE A 229 -40.62 6.56 10.27
N SER A 230 -41.62 5.98 9.62
CA SER A 230 -41.99 6.27 8.22
C SER A 230 -43.50 6.45 8.15
N ASP A 231 -43.98 7.55 7.55
CA ASP A 231 -45.42 7.88 7.45
C ASP A 231 -46.19 7.73 8.79
N GLU A 232 -45.57 8.13 9.91
CA GLU A 232 -46.08 8.01 11.29
C GLU A 232 -46.18 6.58 11.86
N GLU A 233 -45.72 5.57 11.12
CA GLU A 233 -45.62 4.18 11.58
C GLU A 233 -44.21 3.82 12.06
N LEU A 234 -44.13 2.92 13.06
CA LEU A 234 -42.87 2.36 13.55
C LEU A 234 -42.55 1.07 12.81
N VAL A 235 -41.47 1.11 12.03
CA VAL A 235 -40.90 -0.04 11.34
C VAL A 235 -39.77 -0.60 12.20
N GLU A 236 -39.95 -1.79 12.77
CA GLU A 236 -38.91 -2.42 13.60
C GLU A 236 -37.73 -2.92 12.77
N ILE A 237 -36.53 -2.63 13.26
CA ILE A 237 -35.26 -3.09 12.71
C ILE A 237 -34.70 -4.12 13.67
N LYS A 238 -34.52 -5.34 13.18
CA LYS A 238 -33.89 -6.41 13.94
C LYS A 238 -32.42 -6.50 13.58
N HIS A 239 -31.59 -6.62 14.61
CA HIS A 239 -30.17 -6.87 14.46
C HIS A 239 -29.93 -8.37 14.55
N ALA A 240 -29.66 -9.03 13.42
CA ALA A 240 -29.39 -10.46 13.42
C ALA A 240 -28.14 -10.76 14.26
N GLY A 241 -28.32 -11.62 15.27
CA GLY A 241 -27.28 -12.03 16.21
C GLY A 241 -26.99 -11.06 17.35
N PHE A 242 -27.53 -9.84 17.36
CA PHE A 242 -27.43 -8.97 18.54
C PHE A 242 -28.62 -9.24 19.46
N ASP A 243 -28.38 -9.72 20.69
CA ASP A 243 -29.50 -9.98 21.59
C ASP A 243 -30.14 -8.68 22.07
N THR A 244 -31.39 -8.48 21.69
CA THR A 244 -32.24 -7.34 22.08
C THR A 244 -33.33 -7.75 23.08
N VAL A 245 -33.35 -9.01 23.54
CA VAL A 245 -34.37 -9.56 24.43
C VAL A 245 -33.77 -9.87 25.81
N VAL A 246 -34.15 -9.07 26.82
CA VAL A 246 -33.67 -9.19 28.21
C VAL A 246 -33.88 -10.59 28.81
N THR A 247 -34.91 -11.32 28.36
CA THR A 247 -35.34 -12.63 28.90
C THR A 247 -35.10 -13.81 27.96
N SER A 248 -34.21 -13.68 26.96
CA SER A 248 -33.92 -14.71 25.94
C SER A 248 -33.47 -16.08 26.48
N GLY A 249 -33.22 -16.22 27.80
CA GLY A 249 -32.83 -17.47 28.44
C GLY A 249 -31.35 -17.83 28.26
N LEU A 250 -30.56 -17.01 27.55
CA LEU A 250 -29.19 -17.30 27.11
C LEU A 250 -28.08 -16.68 28.00
N GLY A 251 -28.29 -16.55 29.32
CA GLY A 251 -27.27 -16.09 30.29
C GLY A 251 -27.49 -14.69 30.90
N LEU A 252 -26.49 -14.18 31.66
CA LEU A 252 -26.54 -12.89 32.36
C LEU A 252 -26.05 -11.74 31.46
N LEU A 253 -26.64 -10.55 31.59
CA LEU A 253 -26.15 -9.33 30.94
C LEU A 253 -24.83 -8.88 31.59
N THR A 254 -23.80 -8.65 30.77
CA THR A 254 -22.51 -8.12 31.22
C THR A 254 -22.58 -6.59 31.27
N HIS A 255 -22.05 -6.02 32.37
CA HIS A 255 -21.89 -4.57 32.51
C HIS A 255 -20.54 -4.16 31.93
N LEU A 256 -20.54 -3.29 30.92
CA LEU A 256 -19.31 -2.74 30.36
C LEU A 256 -19.31 -1.22 30.33
N ARG A 257 -18.12 -0.66 30.21
CA ARG A 257 -17.92 0.72 29.78
C ARG A 257 -17.92 0.72 28.25
N ALA A 258 -18.56 1.71 27.65
CA ALA A 258 -18.63 1.82 26.19
C ALA A 258 -17.22 1.81 25.60
N THR A 259 -17.03 0.93 24.62
CA THR A 259 -15.79 0.79 23.85
C THR A 259 -16.12 0.90 22.37
N PRO A 260 -15.13 1.19 21.50
CA PRO A 260 -15.34 1.13 20.05
C PRO A 260 -15.82 -0.26 19.60
N THR A 261 -15.40 -1.31 20.31
CA THR A 261 -15.78 -2.71 20.06
C THR A 261 -17.29 -2.93 20.15
N TYR A 262 -17.98 -2.28 21.11
CA TYR A 262 -19.44 -2.35 21.21
C TYR A 262 -20.15 -1.78 19.97
N PHE A 263 -19.70 -0.62 19.48
CA PHE A 263 -20.32 0.01 18.31
C PHE A 263 -20.00 -0.74 17.02
N ARG A 264 -18.77 -1.27 16.87
CA ARG A 264 -18.44 -2.18 15.77
C ARG A 264 -19.31 -3.43 15.76
N ALA A 265 -19.68 -3.97 16.93
CA ALA A 265 -20.61 -5.08 17.00
C ALA A 265 -21.96 -4.71 16.36
N LEU A 266 -22.54 -3.57 16.72
CA LEU A 266 -23.77 -3.10 16.08
C LEU A 266 -23.61 -2.92 14.55
N ASP A 267 -22.44 -2.48 14.08
CA ASP A 267 -22.18 -2.32 12.64
C ASP A 267 -22.05 -3.67 11.89
N TYR A 268 -21.57 -4.73 12.55
CA TYR A 268 -21.45 -6.07 11.95
C TYR A 268 -22.78 -6.81 11.83
N THR A 269 -23.79 -6.42 12.59
CA THR A 269 -25.07 -7.14 12.63
C THR A 269 -25.91 -6.86 11.38
N PRO A 270 -26.30 -7.89 10.61
CA PRO A 270 -27.22 -7.71 9.49
C PRO A 270 -28.55 -7.16 9.98
N LEU A 271 -29.05 -6.11 9.31
CA LEU A 271 -30.34 -5.52 9.61
C LEU A 271 -31.45 -6.25 8.87
N VAL A 272 -32.47 -6.68 9.60
CA VAL A 272 -33.67 -7.34 9.08
C VAL A 272 -34.88 -6.47 9.39
N ILE A 273 -35.68 -6.18 8.37
CA ILE A 273 -36.92 -5.41 8.52
C ILE A 273 -38.08 -6.37 8.29
N GLU A 274 -38.78 -6.73 9.35
CA GLU A 274 -39.99 -7.56 9.25
C GLU A 274 -41.17 -6.65 8.86
N HIS A 275 -41.70 -6.81 7.63
CA HIS A 275 -42.98 -6.26 7.13
C HIS A 275 -43.04 -4.90 6.39
N ALA A 276 -41.93 -4.26 6.00
CA ALA A 276 -42.03 -2.92 5.37
C ALA A 276 -42.19 -2.87 3.83
N PHE A 277 -42.20 -4.00 3.12
CA PHE A 277 -42.15 -3.99 1.65
C PHE A 277 -43.11 -5.01 1.04
N ASP A 278 -44.41 -4.69 1.03
CA ASP A 278 -45.27 -5.20 -0.03
C ASP A 278 -44.91 -4.39 -1.30
N ASP A 279 -44.48 -5.07 -2.35
CA ASP A 279 -43.88 -4.56 -3.61
C ASP A 279 -44.77 -3.59 -4.44
N ALA A 280 -45.84 -3.02 -3.87
CA ALA A 280 -46.84 -2.25 -4.59
C ALA A 280 -46.71 -0.72 -4.48
N ASP A 281 -46.00 -0.17 -3.49
CA ASP A 281 -45.85 1.29 -3.32
C ASP A 281 -44.37 1.74 -3.34
N GLU A 282 -44.03 2.69 -4.23
CA GLU A 282 -42.70 3.30 -4.48
C GLU A 282 -42.05 4.01 -3.26
N LYS A 283 -42.50 3.77 -2.02
CA LYS A 283 -42.09 4.49 -0.80
C LYS A 283 -41.12 3.73 0.12
N ALA A 284 -40.61 2.60 -0.34
CA ALA A 284 -39.68 1.75 0.41
C ALA A 284 -38.32 2.43 0.67
N ILE A 285 -37.91 2.62 1.94
CA ILE A 285 -36.54 3.08 2.26
C ILE A 285 -35.56 1.93 1.96
N PRO A 286 -34.55 2.11 1.07
CA PRO A 286 -33.60 1.05 0.75
C PRO A 286 -32.79 0.61 1.99
N LEU A 287 -32.57 -0.71 2.16
CA LEU A 287 -31.82 -1.27 3.29
C LEU A 287 -30.40 -0.69 3.41
N ASP A 288 -29.73 -0.42 2.30
CA ASP A 288 -28.41 0.23 2.29
C ASP A 288 -28.44 1.65 2.88
N THR A 289 -29.56 2.35 2.66
CA THR A 289 -29.79 3.69 3.24
C THR A 289 -29.95 3.59 4.75
N VAL A 290 -30.76 2.63 5.21
CA VAL A 290 -30.92 2.30 6.64
C VAL A 290 -29.56 1.98 7.27
N GLN A 291 -28.80 1.04 6.71
CA GLN A 291 -27.48 0.65 7.22
C GLN A 291 -26.53 1.86 7.36
N THR A 292 -26.43 2.67 6.31
CA THR A 292 -25.55 3.85 6.31
C THR A 292 -25.87 4.82 7.45
N ARG A 293 -27.15 4.93 7.80
CA ARG A 293 -27.67 5.88 8.77
C ARG A 293 -27.49 5.37 10.19
N VAL A 294 -27.72 4.08 10.42
CA VAL A 294 -27.38 3.40 11.67
C VAL A 294 -25.89 3.56 12.00
N VAL A 295 -25.01 3.36 11.02
CA VAL A 295 -23.55 3.56 11.16
C VAL A 295 -23.22 5.02 11.51
N GLN A 296 -23.87 6.00 10.86
CA GLN A 296 -23.70 7.43 11.21
C GLN A 296 -24.11 7.72 12.66
N GLY A 297 -25.22 7.13 13.13
CA GLY A 297 -25.65 7.21 14.52
C GLY A 297 -24.65 6.58 15.49
N ASN A 298 -24.12 5.40 15.14
CA ASN A 298 -23.11 4.69 15.93
C ASN A 298 -21.83 5.51 16.08
N LEU A 299 -21.30 6.08 15.01
CA LEU A 299 -20.11 6.94 15.05
C LEU A 299 -20.31 8.18 15.94
N PHE A 300 -21.50 8.78 15.90
CA PHE A 300 -21.83 9.91 16.76
C PHE A 300 -21.84 9.51 18.24
N LEU A 301 -22.54 8.41 18.57
CA LEU A 301 -22.63 7.91 19.94
C LEU A 301 -21.27 7.42 20.45
N GLU A 302 -20.48 6.73 19.63
CA GLU A 302 -19.13 6.27 19.96
C GLU A 302 -18.26 7.44 20.44
N ARG A 303 -18.24 8.55 19.68
CA ARG A 303 -17.46 9.75 20.03
C ARG A 303 -17.82 10.29 21.42
N VAL A 304 -19.09 10.23 21.81
CA VAL A 304 -19.57 10.76 23.09
C VAL A 304 -19.44 9.74 24.22
N PHE A 305 -19.70 8.46 23.93
CA PHE A 305 -19.85 7.42 24.95
C PHE A 305 -18.50 6.83 25.35
N VAL A 306 -17.57 6.70 24.41
CA VAL A 306 -16.29 6.02 24.66
C VAL A 306 -15.28 6.98 25.28
N GLU A 307 -15.10 8.16 24.69
CA GLU A 307 -14.01 9.07 25.06
C GLU A 307 -14.48 10.54 25.11
N PRO A 308 -15.44 10.87 26.01
CA PRO A 308 -16.08 12.19 26.04
C PRO A 308 -15.09 13.35 26.24
N ALA A 309 -14.02 13.13 27.03
CA ALA A 309 -13.01 14.14 27.35
C ALA A 309 -11.74 14.11 26.48
N MET A 310 -11.67 13.25 25.45
CA MET A 310 -10.44 13.09 24.68
C MET A 310 -10.37 14.04 23.49
N HIS A 311 -9.22 14.71 23.34
CA HIS A 311 -8.88 15.49 22.16
C HIS A 311 -7.39 15.30 21.84
N LEU A 312 -7.05 15.02 20.57
CA LEU A 312 -5.69 14.70 20.12
C LEU A 312 -5.02 13.58 20.95
N GLY A 313 -5.79 12.54 21.30
CA GLY A 313 -5.30 11.39 22.07
C GLY A 313 -5.01 11.69 23.55
N LYS A 314 -5.47 12.82 24.09
CA LYS A 314 -5.25 13.21 25.49
C LYS A 314 -6.56 13.57 26.19
N ASP A 315 -6.68 13.19 27.47
CA ASP A 315 -7.76 13.66 28.34
C ASP A 315 -7.51 15.13 28.69
N VAL A 316 -8.40 16.00 28.22
CA VAL A 316 -8.19 17.45 28.32
C VAL A 316 -8.16 17.97 29.76
N TRP A 317 -8.78 17.24 30.69
CA TRP A 317 -8.88 17.65 32.08
C TRP A 317 -7.72 17.10 32.91
N LYS A 318 -7.13 15.97 32.53
CA LYS A 318 -5.99 15.41 33.27
C LYS A 318 -4.70 16.21 33.15
N GLY A 319 -4.46 16.83 32.00
CA GLY A 319 -3.17 17.48 31.72
C GLY A 319 -2.76 18.64 32.63
N ILE A 320 -3.67 19.19 33.46
CA ILE A 320 -3.37 20.23 34.46
C ILE A 320 -3.66 19.80 35.92
N GLY A 321 -4.08 18.55 36.13
CA GLY A 321 -4.37 17.97 37.45
C GLY A 321 -5.69 18.41 38.09
N GLY A 322 -6.00 17.88 39.27
CA GLY A 322 -7.14 18.29 40.10
C GLY A 322 -8.52 17.81 39.65
N SER A 323 -8.61 16.85 38.73
CA SER A 323 -9.89 16.19 38.41
C SER A 323 -9.75 14.67 38.27
N GLU A 324 -10.84 13.97 38.54
CA GLU A 324 -10.99 12.54 38.20
C GLU A 324 -11.09 12.36 36.67
N SER A 325 -10.83 11.13 36.19
CA SER A 325 -11.02 10.83 34.77
C SER A 325 -12.51 10.73 34.47
N LEU A 326 -12.93 11.30 33.34
CA LEU A 326 -14.27 11.06 32.85
C LEU A 326 -14.35 9.65 32.28
N LEU A 327 -15.10 8.78 32.95
CA LEU A 327 -15.25 7.39 32.51
C LEU A 327 -16.19 7.31 31.31
N PRO A 328 -15.99 6.32 30.42
CA PRO A 328 -16.96 6.03 29.36
C PRO A 328 -18.35 5.71 29.94
N VAL A 329 -19.38 5.92 29.12
CA VAL A 329 -20.77 5.59 29.44
C VAL A 329 -20.91 4.12 29.80
N LYS A 330 -21.79 3.80 30.74
CA LYS A 330 -22.08 2.40 31.10
C LYS A 330 -23.10 1.81 30.14
N LEU A 331 -22.88 0.58 29.72
CA LEU A 331 -23.78 -0.20 28.85
C LEU A 331 -23.97 -1.61 29.41
N LYS A 332 -25.03 -2.26 28.97
CA LYS A 332 -25.30 -3.68 29.20
C LYS A 332 -25.41 -4.40 27.88
N VAL A 333 -24.70 -5.50 27.73
CA VAL A 333 -24.74 -6.33 26.53
C VAL A 333 -24.65 -7.80 26.92
N ARG A 334 -25.12 -8.68 26.04
CA ARG A 334 -24.83 -10.11 26.17
C ARG A 334 -23.44 -10.40 25.62
N GLU A 335 -22.73 -11.27 26.30
CA GLU A 335 -21.42 -11.75 25.88
C GLU A 335 -21.54 -13.17 25.30
N PHE A 336 -20.98 -13.35 24.11
CA PHE A 336 -20.82 -14.60 23.38
C PHE A 336 -19.33 -14.88 23.27
N ALA A 337 -18.69 -15.16 24.41
CA ALA A 337 -17.25 -15.33 24.48
C ALA A 337 -16.80 -16.58 23.69
N PHE A 338 -15.77 -16.41 22.86
CA PHE A 338 -15.10 -17.54 22.23
C PHE A 338 -14.31 -18.35 23.25
N SER A 339 -14.22 -19.67 23.03
CA SER A 339 -13.16 -20.43 23.68
C SER A 339 -11.78 -19.96 23.18
N PRO A 340 -10.70 -20.05 23.99
CA PRO A 340 -9.35 -19.66 23.54
C PRO A 340 -8.91 -20.37 22.24
N ASP A 341 -9.27 -21.64 22.09
CA ASP A 341 -8.97 -22.43 20.89
C ASP A 341 -9.72 -21.92 19.66
N GLU A 342 -10.98 -21.53 19.83
CA GLU A 342 -11.83 -20.99 18.78
C GLU A 342 -11.38 -19.60 18.33
N PHE A 343 -11.07 -18.71 19.28
CA PHE A 343 -10.50 -17.41 18.96
C PHE A 343 -9.19 -17.56 18.18
N SER A 344 -8.30 -18.48 18.60
CA SER A 344 -7.07 -18.79 17.88
C SER A 344 -7.34 -19.33 16.46
N LEU A 345 -8.39 -20.15 16.30
CA LEU A 345 -8.79 -20.68 15.00
C LEU A 345 -9.34 -19.59 14.07
N ASN A 346 -10.11 -18.64 14.59
CA ASN A 346 -10.64 -17.50 13.83
C ASN A 346 -9.52 -16.59 13.34
N GLN A 347 -8.52 -16.30 14.20
CA GLN A 347 -7.31 -15.57 13.79
C GLN A 347 -6.54 -16.29 12.68
N LYS A 348 -6.44 -17.62 12.75
CA LYS A 348 -5.83 -18.44 11.69
C LYS A 348 -6.65 -18.39 10.39
N ASN A 349 -7.98 -18.41 10.47
CA ASN A 349 -8.87 -18.31 9.32
C ASN A 349 -8.70 -16.97 8.60
N GLU A 350 -8.62 -15.87 9.34
CA GLU A 350 -8.38 -14.54 8.76
C GLU A 350 -7.03 -14.48 8.05
N LYS A 351 -5.97 -14.94 8.71
CA LYS A 351 -4.65 -15.01 8.08
C LYS A 351 -4.65 -15.84 6.80
N LEU A 352 -5.27 -17.02 6.84
CA LEU A 352 -5.35 -17.94 5.71
C LEU A 352 -6.14 -17.33 4.54
N LEU A 353 -7.24 -16.63 4.82
CA LEU A 353 -8.02 -15.90 3.82
C LEU A 353 -7.18 -14.80 3.15
N ILE A 354 -6.49 -13.97 3.95
CA ILE A 354 -5.65 -12.87 3.43
C ILE A 354 -4.54 -13.43 2.54
N GLU A 355 -3.85 -14.48 3.00
CA GLU A 355 -2.75 -15.11 2.27
C GLU A 355 -3.26 -15.72 0.95
N THR A 356 -4.37 -16.46 0.99
CA THR A 356 -4.96 -17.06 -0.22
C THR A 356 -5.38 -16.01 -1.24
N ARG A 357 -6.03 -14.92 -0.80
CA ARG A 357 -6.40 -13.81 -1.69
C ARG A 357 -5.16 -13.16 -2.30
N SER A 358 -4.13 -12.90 -1.51
CA SER A 358 -2.88 -12.33 -2.01
C SER A 358 -2.23 -13.22 -3.08
N LEU A 359 -2.23 -14.53 -2.88
CA LEU A 359 -1.71 -15.51 -3.85
C LEU A 359 -2.52 -15.53 -5.16
N ILE A 360 -3.82 -15.29 -5.11
CA ILE A 360 -4.64 -15.18 -6.31
C ILE A 360 -4.33 -13.87 -7.06
N HIS A 361 -4.21 -12.76 -6.32
CA HIS A 361 -3.91 -11.44 -6.88
C HIS A 361 -2.56 -11.39 -7.60
N THR A 362 -1.53 -12.08 -7.12
CA THR A 362 -0.22 -12.13 -7.82
C THR A 362 -0.29 -12.73 -9.22
N VAL A 363 -1.34 -13.50 -9.53
CA VAL A 363 -1.58 -14.06 -10.88
C VAL A 363 -2.57 -13.22 -11.66
N ILE A 364 -3.72 -12.88 -11.07
CA ILE A 364 -4.79 -12.16 -11.77
C ILE A 364 -4.32 -10.77 -12.19
N ASP A 365 -3.52 -10.10 -11.35
CA ASP A 365 -3.02 -8.75 -11.61
C ASP A 365 -1.70 -8.75 -12.43
N ASN A 366 -1.20 -9.91 -12.85
CA ASN A 366 0.03 -10.03 -13.63
C ASN A 366 -0.24 -9.89 -15.15
N PRO A 367 0.32 -8.87 -15.83
CA PRO A 367 0.09 -8.66 -17.27
C PRO A 367 0.50 -9.84 -18.15
N ALA A 368 1.56 -10.58 -17.79
CA ALA A 368 2.00 -11.74 -18.55
C ALA A 368 0.96 -12.88 -18.47
N MET A 369 0.33 -13.06 -17.30
CA MET A 369 -0.76 -14.03 -17.12
C MET A 369 -2.01 -13.60 -17.89
N GLU A 370 -2.34 -12.31 -17.85
CA GLU A 370 -3.49 -11.74 -18.55
C GLU A 370 -3.39 -11.92 -20.07
N VAL A 371 -2.21 -11.77 -20.66
CA VAL A 371 -2.01 -12.06 -22.10
C VAL A 371 -2.00 -13.57 -22.35
N SER A 372 -1.31 -14.34 -21.51
CA SER A 372 -1.14 -15.78 -21.70
C SER A 372 -2.45 -16.56 -21.61
N ARG A 373 -3.46 -16.05 -20.89
CA ARG A 373 -4.76 -16.72 -20.73
C ARG A 373 -5.51 -16.93 -22.06
N PHE A 374 -5.25 -16.09 -23.06
CA PHE A 374 -5.84 -16.20 -24.40
C PHE A 374 -5.01 -17.07 -25.36
N MET A 375 -3.72 -17.22 -25.07
CA MET A 375 -2.73 -17.89 -25.93
C MET A 375 -2.40 -19.31 -25.49
N ASN A 376 -2.70 -19.66 -24.25
CA ASN A 376 -2.47 -20.98 -23.68
C ASN A 376 -3.75 -21.50 -22.98
N PRO A 377 -4.32 -22.64 -23.41
CA PRO A 377 -5.59 -23.12 -22.90
C PRO A 377 -5.50 -23.60 -21.43
N GLU A 378 -4.32 -24.03 -20.98
CA GLU A 378 -4.08 -24.42 -19.59
C GLU A 378 -4.04 -23.19 -18.68
N VAL A 379 -3.37 -22.11 -19.12
CA VAL A 379 -3.36 -20.83 -18.39
C VAL A 379 -4.77 -20.24 -18.34
N GLY A 380 -5.49 -20.21 -19.47
CA GLY A 380 -6.87 -19.73 -19.54
C GLY A 380 -7.81 -20.46 -18.59
N PHE A 381 -7.74 -21.80 -18.56
CA PHE A 381 -8.53 -22.62 -17.66
C PHE A 381 -8.28 -22.31 -16.18
N TYR A 382 -7.01 -22.33 -15.75
CA TYR A 382 -6.65 -22.10 -14.35
C TYR A 382 -6.85 -20.65 -13.92
N TYR A 383 -6.70 -19.69 -14.82
CA TYR A 383 -7.06 -18.29 -14.58
C TYR A 383 -8.56 -18.18 -14.25
N GLY A 384 -9.42 -18.87 -15.00
CA GLY A 384 -10.86 -18.96 -14.71
C GLY A 384 -11.17 -19.60 -13.34
N VAL A 385 -10.46 -20.67 -12.97
CA VAL A 385 -10.58 -21.31 -11.64
C VAL A 385 -10.25 -20.31 -10.53
N LEU A 386 -9.12 -19.58 -10.65
CA LEU A 386 -8.71 -18.59 -9.66
C LEU A 386 -9.72 -17.44 -9.53
N GLY A 387 -10.34 -17.01 -10.64
CA GLY A 387 -11.42 -16.03 -10.62
C GLY A 387 -12.65 -16.48 -9.82
N ILE A 388 -13.06 -17.76 -9.96
CA ILE A 388 -14.15 -18.33 -9.16
C ILE A 388 -13.77 -18.37 -7.67
N TYR A 389 -12.53 -18.76 -7.34
CA TYR A 389 -12.06 -18.71 -5.95
C TYR A 389 -12.07 -17.28 -5.40
N GLN A 390 -11.59 -16.30 -6.15
CA GLN A 390 -11.59 -14.90 -5.75
C GLN A 390 -12.99 -14.42 -5.38
N GLN A 391 -13.97 -14.62 -6.27
CA GLN A 391 -15.36 -14.22 -6.05
C GLN A 391 -15.97 -14.85 -4.79
N ASN A 392 -15.71 -16.14 -4.57
CA ASN A 392 -16.22 -16.85 -3.39
C ASN A 392 -15.50 -16.43 -2.10
N LEU A 393 -14.20 -16.16 -2.13
CA LEU A 393 -13.46 -15.63 -0.99
C LEU A 393 -13.91 -14.21 -0.61
N GLU A 394 -14.31 -13.36 -1.56
CA GLU A 394 -14.92 -12.05 -1.25
C GLU A 394 -16.21 -12.20 -0.45
N LYS A 395 -17.06 -13.17 -0.80
CA LYS A 395 -18.31 -13.45 -0.09
C LYS A 395 -18.06 -13.99 1.32
N ILE A 396 -17.01 -14.78 1.53
CA ILE A 396 -16.64 -15.33 2.83
C ILE A 396 -15.95 -14.28 3.73
N SER A 397 -15.30 -13.28 3.12
CA SER A 397 -14.44 -12.33 3.83
C SER A 397 -15.11 -11.57 4.98
N PRO A 398 -16.34 -11.03 4.85
CA PRO A 398 -17.00 -10.34 5.96
C PRO A 398 -17.16 -11.21 7.21
N VAL A 399 -17.51 -12.49 7.03
CA VAL A 399 -17.72 -13.44 8.11
C VAL A 399 -16.42 -13.79 8.82
N VAL A 400 -15.36 -14.06 8.06
CA VAL A 400 -14.04 -14.39 8.64
C VAL A 400 -13.49 -13.21 9.43
N ARG A 401 -13.61 -11.98 8.91
CA ARG A 401 -13.19 -10.75 9.60
C ARG A 401 -13.98 -10.54 10.88
N PHE A 402 -15.30 -10.70 10.82
CA PHE A 402 -16.18 -10.62 11.98
C PHE A 402 -15.73 -11.58 13.09
N LEU A 403 -15.57 -12.87 12.77
CA LEU A 403 -15.20 -13.90 13.75
C LEU A 403 -13.80 -13.69 14.36
N ALA A 404 -12.92 -12.96 13.67
CA ALA A 404 -11.60 -12.60 14.16
C ALA A 404 -11.58 -11.27 14.94
N ASP A 405 -12.62 -10.43 14.84
CA ASP A 405 -12.73 -9.19 15.61
C ASP A 405 -13.21 -9.49 17.04
N THR A 406 -12.70 -8.72 18.00
CA THR A 406 -13.18 -8.76 19.40
C THR A 406 -14.65 -8.36 19.52
N ALA A 407 -15.21 -7.65 18.53
CA ALA A 407 -16.62 -7.30 18.48
C ALA A 407 -17.56 -8.52 18.41
N ALA A 408 -17.06 -9.66 17.91
CA ALA A 408 -17.82 -10.90 17.91
C ALA A 408 -18.15 -11.41 19.31
N GLU A 409 -17.43 -10.98 20.35
CA GLU A 409 -17.79 -11.31 21.74
C GLU A 409 -19.15 -10.76 22.17
N TYR A 410 -19.77 -9.86 21.41
CA TYR A 410 -21.07 -9.27 21.74
C TYR A 410 -22.22 -9.69 20.81
N ILE A 411 -21.97 -10.67 19.93
CA ILE A 411 -22.90 -11.11 18.90
C ILE A 411 -22.98 -12.63 18.88
N ASP A 412 -24.18 -13.17 18.71
CA ASP A 412 -24.43 -14.58 18.48
C ASP A 412 -23.79 -15.01 17.15
N HIS A 413 -22.73 -15.82 17.26
CA HIS A 413 -21.93 -16.27 16.12
C HIS A 413 -22.75 -17.14 15.15
N ASP A 414 -23.65 -17.98 15.67
CA ASP A 414 -24.44 -18.91 14.85
C ASP A 414 -25.44 -18.13 13.99
N ALA A 415 -26.04 -17.08 14.55
CA ALA A 415 -26.95 -16.19 13.81
C ALA A 415 -26.24 -15.48 12.65
N ILE A 416 -25.01 -15.01 12.86
CA ILE A 416 -24.21 -14.35 11.81
C ILE A 416 -23.74 -15.34 10.74
N LEU A 417 -23.26 -16.52 11.16
CA LEU A 417 -22.85 -17.60 10.26
C LEU A 417 -24.00 -18.04 9.36
N PHE A 418 -25.19 -18.20 9.93
CA PHE A 418 -26.39 -18.54 9.18
C PHE A 418 -26.75 -17.45 8.17
N HIS A 419 -26.74 -16.17 8.55
CA HIS A 419 -27.15 -15.10 7.63
C HIS A 419 -26.18 -14.90 6.44
N ASN A 420 -24.88 -15.04 6.67
CA ASN A 420 -23.87 -14.62 5.71
C ASN A 420 -23.29 -15.74 4.83
N VAL A 421 -23.42 -17.02 5.20
CA VAL A 421 -22.67 -18.10 4.52
C VAL A 421 -23.48 -18.86 3.46
N HIS A 422 -24.72 -18.47 3.17
CA HIS A 422 -25.62 -19.30 2.34
C HIS A 422 -25.51 -19.17 0.82
N GLN A 423 -24.42 -18.64 0.24
CA GLN A 423 -24.32 -18.47 -1.22
C GLN A 423 -22.94 -18.77 -1.84
N ILE A 424 -22.13 -19.63 -1.21
CA ILE A 424 -20.89 -20.13 -1.82
C ILE A 424 -21.21 -21.34 -2.71
N ARG A 425 -21.33 -21.08 -4.01
CA ARG A 425 -21.56 -22.11 -5.02
C ARG A 425 -20.36 -22.19 -5.95
N TYR A 426 -20.01 -23.41 -6.33
CA TYR A 426 -18.99 -23.66 -7.34
C TYR A 426 -19.68 -24.24 -8.58
N PRO A 427 -19.36 -23.76 -9.78
CA PRO A 427 -19.90 -24.34 -11.00
C PRO A 427 -19.26 -25.71 -11.27
N GLU A 428 -19.98 -26.59 -11.97
CA GLU A 428 -19.45 -27.89 -12.38
C GLU A 428 -18.34 -27.78 -13.44
N ALA A 429 -18.38 -26.71 -14.24
CA ALA A 429 -17.42 -26.41 -15.28
C ALA A 429 -16.93 -24.96 -15.20
N VAL A 430 -15.70 -24.75 -15.63
CA VAL A 430 -15.05 -23.44 -15.74
C VAL A 430 -15.08 -23.03 -17.20
N GLU A 431 -15.69 -21.88 -17.46
CA GLU A 431 -15.70 -21.25 -18.78
C GLU A 431 -14.46 -20.35 -18.94
N TYR A 432 -13.80 -20.46 -20.09
CA TYR A 432 -12.62 -19.64 -20.43
C TYR A 432 -12.53 -19.43 -21.94
N GLN A 433 -11.72 -18.47 -22.39
CA GLN A 433 -11.50 -18.19 -23.81
C GLN A 433 -10.12 -18.66 -24.25
N TYR A 434 -10.03 -19.25 -25.45
CA TYR A 434 -8.77 -19.61 -26.09
C TYR A 434 -8.89 -19.34 -27.59
N GLN A 435 -8.00 -18.51 -28.14
CA GLN A 435 -8.03 -18.10 -29.56
C GLN A 435 -9.41 -17.58 -30.00
N ASP A 436 -10.04 -16.74 -29.17
CA ASP A 436 -11.39 -16.18 -29.36
C ASP A 436 -12.55 -17.19 -29.38
N GLU A 437 -12.29 -18.47 -29.07
CA GLU A 437 -13.31 -19.49 -28.91
C GLU A 437 -13.63 -19.74 -27.42
N PRO A 438 -14.92 -19.78 -27.03
CA PRO A 438 -15.32 -20.16 -25.69
C PRO A 438 -15.08 -21.66 -25.47
N GLN A 439 -14.42 -21.98 -24.36
CA GLN A 439 -14.09 -23.32 -23.91
C GLN A 439 -14.70 -23.56 -22.53
N ALA A 440 -15.05 -24.80 -22.23
CA ALA A 440 -15.52 -25.21 -20.91
C ALA A 440 -14.85 -26.51 -20.48
N ARG A 441 -14.34 -26.55 -19.24
CA ARG A 441 -13.70 -27.75 -18.68
C ARG A 441 -14.15 -27.97 -17.24
N HIS A 442 -14.39 -29.23 -16.89
CA HIS A 442 -14.78 -29.61 -15.54
C HIS A 442 -13.63 -29.40 -14.55
N TYR A 443 -13.97 -28.94 -13.34
CA TYR A 443 -13.01 -28.77 -12.26
C TYR A 443 -13.60 -29.28 -10.94
N ALA A 444 -12.78 -30.02 -10.19
CA ALA A 444 -13.19 -30.58 -8.91
C ALA A 444 -13.04 -29.54 -7.79
N PHE A 445 -13.99 -28.62 -7.71
CA PHE A 445 -14.03 -27.62 -6.65
C PHE A 445 -14.28 -28.24 -5.26
N PRO A 446 -13.95 -27.51 -4.18
CA PRO A 446 -14.28 -27.91 -2.82
C PRO A 446 -15.80 -28.04 -2.64
N PRO A 447 -16.25 -28.87 -1.69
CA PRO A 447 -17.67 -28.97 -1.39
C PRO A 447 -18.23 -27.62 -0.92
N GLU A 448 -19.50 -27.38 -1.24
CA GLU A 448 -20.22 -26.17 -0.83
C GLU A 448 -20.12 -25.95 0.68
N LEU A 449 -19.89 -24.70 1.06
CA LEU A 449 -19.73 -24.31 2.44
C LEU A 449 -21.11 -24.20 3.12
N LYS A 450 -21.45 -25.22 3.90
CA LYS A 450 -22.61 -25.19 4.82
C LYS A 450 -22.11 -24.78 6.20
N ALA A 451 -21.74 -23.52 6.38
CA ALA A 451 -21.13 -23.10 7.64
C ALA A 451 -22.14 -23.10 8.77
N THR A 452 -21.86 -23.95 9.75
CA THR A 452 -22.51 -23.98 11.06
C THR A 452 -21.47 -24.00 12.19
N ASP A 453 -20.17 -23.91 11.86
CA ASP A 453 -19.05 -24.02 12.79
C ASP A 453 -17.76 -23.43 12.15
N THR A 454 -16.98 -22.69 12.94
CA THR A 454 -15.66 -22.12 12.60
C THR A 454 -14.65 -23.16 12.08
N ARG A 455 -14.76 -24.43 12.51
CA ARG A 455 -13.92 -25.55 12.04
C ARG A 455 -14.22 -25.95 10.60
N VAL A 456 -15.49 -25.92 10.20
CA VAL A 456 -15.90 -26.23 8.82
C VAL A 456 -15.36 -25.14 7.88
N LEU A 457 -15.45 -23.88 8.31
CA LEU A 457 -14.87 -22.74 7.61
C LEU A 457 -13.35 -22.89 7.46
N HIS A 458 -12.64 -23.24 8.55
CA HIS A 458 -11.20 -23.48 8.51
C HIS A 458 -10.81 -24.57 7.50
N LYS A 459 -11.50 -25.71 7.55
CA LYS A 459 -11.26 -26.83 6.64
C LYS A 459 -11.46 -26.41 5.19
N HIS A 460 -12.52 -25.66 4.90
CA HIS A 460 -12.81 -25.15 3.57
C HIS A 460 -11.72 -24.21 3.06
N LEU A 461 -11.34 -23.20 3.86
CA LEU A 461 -10.27 -22.26 3.49
C LEU A 461 -8.94 -22.98 3.25
N ASN A 462 -8.62 -24.02 4.02
CA ASN A 462 -7.39 -24.79 3.84
C ASN A 462 -7.38 -25.62 2.56
N ILE A 463 -8.53 -26.18 2.16
CA ILE A 463 -8.67 -26.87 0.85
C ILE A 463 -8.44 -25.86 -0.28
N VAL A 464 -9.10 -24.70 -0.23
CA VAL A 464 -8.93 -23.63 -1.24
C VAL A 464 -7.47 -23.18 -1.31
N TYR A 465 -6.84 -22.87 -0.17
CA TYR A 465 -5.44 -22.45 -0.11
C TYR A 465 -4.49 -23.48 -0.73
N THR A 466 -4.67 -24.76 -0.39
CA THR A 466 -3.85 -25.86 -0.91
C THR A 466 -3.98 -25.97 -2.42
N ASP A 467 -5.21 -25.85 -2.93
CA ASP A 467 -5.49 -25.96 -4.35
C ASP A 467 -4.99 -24.74 -5.14
N VAL A 468 -5.16 -23.52 -4.62
CA VAL A 468 -4.55 -22.30 -5.18
C VAL A 468 -3.03 -22.46 -5.32
N ASN A 469 -2.34 -22.89 -4.26
CA ASN A 469 -0.89 -23.13 -4.32
C ASN A 469 -0.49 -24.17 -5.37
N ARG A 470 -1.30 -25.21 -5.56
CA ARG A 470 -1.10 -26.21 -6.62
C ARG A 470 -1.23 -25.58 -7.99
N ILE A 471 -2.26 -24.76 -8.21
CA ILE A 471 -2.49 -24.02 -9.47
C ILE A 471 -1.32 -23.09 -9.77
N LEU A 472 -0.85 -22.32 -8.78
CA LEU A 472 0.27 -21.39 -8.96
C LEU A 472 1.52 -22.08 -9.51
N LYS A 473 1.88 -23.24 -8.95
CA LYS A 473 3.02 -24.03 -9.44
C LYS A 473 2.87 -24.49 -10.89
N ILE A 474 1.64 -24.75 -11.33
CA ILE A 474 1.35 -25.12 -12.72
C ILE A 474 1.49 -23.89 -13.63
N LEU A 475 0.91 -22.76 -13.22
CA LEU A 475 0.94 -21.52 -13.99
C LEU A 475 2.35 -20.93 -14.12
N GLU A 476 3.16 -20.94 -13.06
CA GLU A 476 4.57 -20.50 -13.10
C GLU A 476 5.35 -21.23 -14.19
N LYS A 477 5.20 -22.56 -14.25
CA LYS A 477 5.85 -23.39 -15.27
C LYS A 477 5.32 -23.08 -16.68
N ALA A 478 4.02 -22.83 -16.82
CA ALA A 478 3.41 -22.50 -18.11
C ALA A 478 3.90 -21.15 -18.66
N VAL A 479 4.00 -20.13 -17.82
CA VAL A 479 4.48 -18.79 -18.21
C VAL A 479 5.97 -18.80 -18.54
N GLN A 480 6.81 -19.44 -17.71
CA GLN A 480 8.24 -19.57 -18.01
C GLN A 480 8.49 -20.21 -19.38
N ASN A 481 7.73 -21.27 -19.71
CA ASN A 481 7.85 -21.92 -21.01
C ASN A 481 7.43 -20.99 -22.17
N TYR A 482 6.38 -20.19 -21.97
CA TYR A 482 5.90 -19.26 -22.99
C TYR A 482 6.90 -18.11 -23.25
N GLU A 483 7.46 -17.52 -22.19
CA GLU A 483 8.47 -16.47 -22.30
C GLU A 483 9.72 -16.97 -23.04
N ILE A 484 10.22 -18.16 -22.68
CA ILE A 484 11.35 -18.81 -23.36
C ILE A 484 11.05 -19.02 -24.85
N GLN A 485 9.85 -19.48 -25.20
CA GLN A 485 9.46 -19.70 -26.60
C GLN A 485 9.33 -18.39 -27.39
N GLY A 486 8.78 -17.34 -26.78
CA GLY A 486 8.63 -16.03 -27.41
C GLY A 486 9.98 -15.36 -27.68
N GLU A 487 10.90 -15.40 -26.72
CA GLU A 487 12.27 -14.91 -26.91
C GLU A 487 13.00 -15.70 -28.01
N LEU A 488 12.93 -17.04 -27.94
CA LEU A 488 13.57 -17.93 -28.90
C LEU A 488 13.09 -17.66 -30.32
N ALA A 489 11.78 -17.57 -30.56
CA ALA A 489 11.21 -17.33 -31.89
C ALA A 489 11.60 -15.96 -32.47
N ARG A 490 11.82 -14.95 -31.63
CA ARG A 490 12.33 -13.65 -32.06
C ARG A 490 13.79 -13.75 -32.49
N LYS A 491 14.64 -14.38 -31.67
CA LYS A 491 16.06 -14.51 -31.98
C LYS A 491 16.31 -15.46 -33.17
N GLU A 492 15.58 -16.58 -33.28
CA GLU A 492 15.72 -17.54 -34.40
C GLU A 492 15.37 -16.90 -35.75
N ARG A 493 14.41 -15.97 -35.80
CA ARG A 493 14.12 -15.18 -37.00
C ARG A 493 15.34 -14.37 -37.44
N ASN A 494 15.95 -13.62 -36.52
CA ASN A 494 17.15 -12.85 -36.82
C ASN A 494 18.31 -13.75 -37.27
N LEU A 495 18.51 -14.89 -36.61
CA LEU A 495 19.54 -15.85 -36.99
C LEU A 495 19.35 -16.36 -38.43
N ILE A 496 18.11 -16.70 -38.80
CA ILE A 496 17.76 -17.13 -40.17
C ILE A 496 18.02 -15.99 -41.17
N GLU A 497 17.62 -14.76 -40.85
CA GLU A 497 17.86 -13.60 -41.72
C GLU A 497 19.36 -13.36 -41.98
N VAL A 498 20.21 -13.43 -40.94
CA VAL A 498 21.66 -13.28 -41.09
C VAL A 498 22.26 -14.44 -41.89
N ARG A 499 21.86 -15.68 -41.59
CA ARG A 499 22.29 -16.87 -42.34
C ARG A 499 21.98 -16.74 -43.84
N ASP A 500 20.73 -16.41 -44.16
CA ASP A 500 20.26 -16.30 -45.53
C ASP A 500 20.93 -15.12 -46.26
N SER A 501 21.33 -14.07 -45.53
CA SER A 501 22.13 -12.97 -46.07
C SER A 501 23.55 -13.41 -46.44
N VAL A 502 24.24 -14.16 -45.57
CA VAL A 502 25.56 -14.73 -45.87
C VAL A 502 25.48 -15.65 -47.09
N ILE A 503 24.51 -16.56 -47.10
CA ILE A 503 24.30 -17.50 -48.21
C ILE A 503 24.09 -16.74 -49.52
N ARG A 504 23.23 -15.72 -49.52
CA ARG A 504 22.95 -14.91 -50.71
C ARG A 504 24.20 -14.25 -51.28
N LEU A 505 25.00 -13.58 -50.45
CA LEU A 505 26.23 -12.89 -50.89
C LEU A 505 27.24 -13.85 -51.52
N PHE A 506 27.40 -15.06 -50.99
CA PHE A 506 28.35 -16.04 -51.54
C PHE A 506 27.80 -16.86 -52.72
N MET A 507 26.49 -16.90 -52.93
CA MET A 507 25.86 -17.73 -53.98
C MET A 507 25.39 -16.96 -55.21
N ASP A 508 25.04 -15.69 -55.08
CA ASP A 508 24.47 -14.89 -56.17
C ASP A 508 25.55 -14.02 -56.85
N VAL A 509 26.12 -14.58 -57.92
CA VAL A 509 27.21 -13.99 -58.72
C VAL A 509 26.83 -12.63 -59.33
N ASP A 510 25.54 -12.36 -59.51
CA ASP A 510 25.03 -11.12 -60.11
C ASP A 510 24.59 -10.08 -59.05
N SER A 511 24.63 -10.43 -57.75
CA SER A 511 24.06 -9.60 -56.67
C SER A 511 24.97 -8.50 -56.14
N SER A 512 26.27 -8.54 -56.42
CA SER A 512 27.26 -7.68 -55.79
C SER A 512 28.42 -7.40 -56.72
N ASP A 513 28.69 -6.12 -56.98
CA ASP A 513 29.85 -5.65 -57.75
C ASP A 513 31.19 -6.10 -57.11
N ASP A 514 31.16 -6.50 -55.84
CA ASP A 514 32.31 -6.94 -55.04
C ASP A 514 32.58 -8.47 -55.11
N TYR A 515 31.72 -9.22 -55.82
CA TYR A 515 31.87 -10.67 -55.95
C TYR A 515 33.05 -11.06 -56.86
N ASN A 516 33.89 -12.01 -56.45
CA ASN A 516 35.14 -12.34 -57.15
C ASN A 516 35.44 -13.86 -57.10
N GLU A 517 36.57 -14.28 -57.69
CA GLU A 517 36.93 -15.70 -57.77
C GLU A 517 37.21 -16.35 -56.40
N PHE A 518 37.65 -15.58 -55.41
CA PHE A 518 37.89 -16.07 -54.04
C PHE A 518 36.57 -16.34 -53.31
N HIS A 519 35.55 -15.50 -53.52
CA HIS A 519 34.19 -15.78 -53.05
C HIS A 519 33.67 -17.09 -53.64
N ARG A 520 33.84 -17.27 -54.96
CA ARG A 520 33.46 -18.52 -55.66
C ARG A 520 34.21 -19.74 -55.12
N TYR A 521 35.48 -19.58 -54.78
CA TYR A 521 36.31 -20.67 -54.24
C TYR A 521 35.84 -21.16 -52.86
N LEU A 522 35.31 -20.27 -52.02
CA LEU A 522 34.84 -20.60 -50.67
C LEU A 522 33.38 -21.01 -50.58
N ARG A 523 32.56 -20.66 -51.58
CA ARG A 523 31.09 -20.83 -51.57
C ARG A 523 30.62 -22.18 -51.02
N ASP A 524 31.05 -23.29 -51.63
CA ASP A 524 30.52 -24.63 -51.28
C ASP A 524 30.94 -25.06 -49.87
N SER A 525 32.18 -24.75 -49.46
CA SER A 525 32.67 -25.03 -48.11
C SER A 525 31.94 -24.19 -47.05
N LEU A 526 31.67 -22.92 -47.36
CA LEU A 526 30.94 -22.02 -46.47
C LEU A 526 29.49 -22.48 -46.30
N GLN A 527 28.81 -22.81 -47.40
CA GLN A 527 27.45 -23.33 -47.34
C GLN A 527 27.37 -24.58 -46.48
N TYR A 528 28.27 -25.55 -46.69
CA TYR A 528 28.31 -26.76 -45.88
C TYR A 528 28.52 -26.46 -44.39
N PHE A 529 29.45 -25.56 -44.05
CA PHE A 529 29.69 -25.14 -42.67
C PHE A 529 28.44 -24.50 -42.03
N MET A 530 27.75 -23.62 -42.76
CA MET A 530 26.54 -22.95 -42.30
C MET A 530 25.40 -23.94 -42.05
N GLU A 531 25.17 -24.88 -42.98
CA GLU A 531 24.14 -25.91 -42.83
C GLU A 531 24.44 -26.84 -41.65
N TYR A 532 25.69 -27.27 -41.51
CA TYR A 532 26.11 -28.12 -40.39
C TYR A 532 25.97 -27.41 -39.03
N SER A 533 26.49 -26.19 -38.91
CA SER A 533 26.42 -25.42 -37.65
C SER A 533 24.98 -25.09 -37.24
N PHE A 534 24.12 -24.75 -38.21
CA PHE A 534 22.70 -24.51 -37.95
C PHE A 534 21.97 -25.78 -37.51
N ALA A 535 22.27 -26.93 -38.13
CA ALA A 535 21.69 -28.21 -37.78
C ALA A 535 22.12 -28.69 -36.37
N GLU A 536 23.38 -28.46 -35.98
CA GLU A 536 23.85 -28.73 -34.61
C GLU A 536 23.14 -27.83 -33.59
N TYR A 537 23.02 -26.53 -33.87
CA TYR A 537 22.25 -25.61 -33.03
C TYR A 537 20.80 -26.07 -32.82
N ALA A 538 20.13 -26.51 -33.88
CA ALA A 538 18.71 -26.89 -33.85
C ALA A 538 18.42 -28.16 -33.00
N LYS A 539 19.42 -28.97 -32.66
CA LYS A 539 19.25 -30.19 -31.85
C LYS A 539 19.11 -29.93 -30.35
N HIS A 540 19.46 -28.73 -29.89
CA HIS A 540 19.45 -28.38 -28.47
C HIS A 540 18.03 -28.15 -27.93
N SER A 541 17.86 -28.31 -26.61
CA SER A 541 16.62 -27.94 -25.92
C SER A 541 16.33 -26.44 -26.03
N SER A 542 15.08 -26.01 -25.83
CA SER A 542 14.73 -24.58 -25.97
C SER A 542 15.53 -23.65 -25.06
N SER A 543 15.86 -24.07 -23.83
CA SER A 543 16.68 -23.27 -22.91
C SER A 543 18.14 -23.17 -23.37
N GLU A 544 18.71 -24.27 -23.86
CA GLU A 544 20.08 -24.28 -24.39
C GLU A 544 20.18 -23.48 -25.69
N ARG A 545 19.15 -23.52 -26.55
CA ARG A 545 19.07 -22.70 -27.76
C ARG A 545 19.04 -21.21 -27.45
N VAL A 546 18.26 -20.77 -26.45
CA VAL A 546 18.27 -19.35 -26.03
C VAL A 546 19.66 -18.91 -25.54
N ALA A 547 20.37 -19.77 -24.82
CA ALA A 547 21.71 -19.48 -24.32
C ALA A 547 22.78 -19.40 -25.43
N ASN A 548 22.65 -20.22 -26.48
CA ASN A 548 23.68 -20.37 -27.52
C ASN A 548 23.42 -19.56 -28.80
N ILE A 549 22.18 -19.08 -29.01
CA ILE A 549 21.80 -18.47 -30.29
C ILE A 549 22.61 -17.21 -30.64
N ASP A 550 22.95 -16.39 -29.64
CA ASP A 550 23.69 -15.15 -29.85
C ASP A 550 25.10 -15.46 -30.39
N ALA A 551 25.76 -16.52 -29.88
CA ALA A 551 27.08 -16.94 -30.35
C ALA A 551 27.07 -17.42 -31.82
N VAL A 552 26.02 -18.14 -32.23
CA VAL A 552 25.86 -18.59 -33.62
C VAL A 552 25.54 -17.39 -34.53
N GLN A 553 24.71 -16.46 -34.08
CA GLN A 553 24.38 -15.24 -34.81
C GLN A 553 25.61 -14.34 -35.01
N ASP A 554 26.43 -14.17 -33.97
CA ASP A 554 27.68 -13.41 -34.03
C ASP A 554 28.66 -14.04 -35.03
N CYS A 555 28.78 -15.36 -35.00
CA CYS A 555 29.55 -16.14 -35.97
C CYS A 555 29.09 -15.89 -37.42
N TYR A 556 27.79 -15.89 -37.69
CA TYR A 556 27.27 -15.63 -39.05
C TYR A 556 27.43 -14.16 -39.46
N THR A 557 27.26 -13.23 -38.51
CA THR A 557 27.50 -11.80 -38.76
C THR A 557 28.96 -11.54 -39.10
N TYR A 558 29.88 -12.25 -38.45
CA TYR A 558 31.31 -12.15 -38.76
C TYR A 558 31.63 -12.64 -40.17
N LEU A 559 30.93 -13.65 -40.69
CA LEU A 559 31.11 -14.10 -42.08
C LEU A 559 30.74 -13.03 -43.11
N LEU A 560 29.81 -12.11 -42.79
CA LEU A 560 29.52 -10.95 -43.64
C LEU A 560 30.72 -9.99 -43.71
N THR A 561 31.41 -9.76 -42.60
CA THR A 561 32.63 -8.93 -42.60
C THR A 561 33.78 -9.56 -43.37
N ILE A 562 33.82 -10.89 -43.41
CA ILE A 562 34.81 -11.65 -44.17
C ILE A 562 34.55 -11.54 -45.67
N TYR A 563 33.29 -11.55 -46.09
CA TYR A 563 32.92 -11.27 -47.48
C TYR A 563 33.52 -9.92 -47.94
N GLU A 564 33.29 -8.84 -47.18
CA GLU A 564 33.87 -7.53 -47.49
C GLU A 564 35.42 -7.53 -47.49
N THR A 565 36.03 -8.32 -46.62
CA THR A 565 37.50 -8.46 -46.58
C THR A 565 38.04 -9.16 -47.83
N ILE A 566 37.34 -10.18 -48.33
CA ILE A 566 37.71 -10.94 -49.53
C ILE A 566 37.46 -10.13 -50.80
N ALA A 567 36.41 -9.29 -50.84
CA ALA A 567 36.13 -8.37 -51.94
C ALA A 567 37.35 -7.51 -52.30
N ASN A 568 37.97 -6.90 -51.28
CA ASN A 568 39.13 -6.03 -51.44
C ASN A 568 40.45 -6.79 -51.69
N TYR A 569 40.43 -8.13 -51.66
CA TYR A 569 41.65 -8.92 -51.73
C TYR A 569 42.26 -8.97 -53.14
N HIS A 570 41.42 -8.95 -54.18
CA HIS A 570 41.89 -8.90 -55.56
C HIS A 570 42.72 -7.63 -55.82
N GLU A 571 42.24 -6.46 -55.36
CA GLU A 571 42.97 -5.19 -55.47
C GLU A 571 44.32 -5.22 -54.74
N LYS A 572 44.38 -5.84 -53.55
CA LYS A 572 45.65 -6.02 -52.81
C LYS A 572 46.66 -6.87 -53.61
N LEU A 573 46.19 -7.92 -54.28
CA LEU A 573 47.04 -8.79 -55.12
C LEU A 573 47.51 -8.07 -56.37
N ASP A 574 46.62 -7.36 -57.06
CA ASP A 574 46.95 -6.61 -58.28
C ASP A 574 47.98 -5.52 -57.98
N LYS A 575 47.79 -4.78 -56.88
CA LYS A 575 48.75 -3.79 -56.41
C LYS A 575 50.12 -4.41 -56.12
N LEU A 576 50.15 -5.58 -55.48
CA LEU A 576 51.40 -6.30 -55.22
C LEU A 576 52.06 -6.76 -56.52
N ASP A 577 51.31 -7.28 -57.50
CA ASP A 577 51.83 -7.68 -58.81
C ASP A 577 52.41 -6.48 -59.59
N GLN A 578 51.72 -5.34 -59.58
CA GLN A 578 52.19 -4.09 -60.16
C GLN A 578 53.51 -3.62 -59.53
N GLU A 579 53.63 -3.68 -58.20
CA GLU A 579 54.88 -3.33 -57.51
C GLU A 579 56.04 -4.24 -57.94
N TYR A 580 55.76 -5.52 -58.18
CA TYR A 580 56.72 -6.52 -58.64
C TYR A 580 56.99 -6.48 -60.14
N THR A 581 56.23 -5.72 -60.92
CA THR A 581 56.39 -5.59 -62.37
C THR A 581 57.12 -4.30 -62.71
N ARG A 582 58.11 -4.37 -63.61
CA ARG A 582 58.81 -3.19 -64.14
C ARG A 582 58.86 -3.22 -65.66
N SER A 583 58.83 -2.04 -66.27
CA SER A 583 59.09 -1.88 -67.70
C SER A 583 60.59 -1.84 -67.97
N VAL A 584 61.08 -2.78 -68.78
CA VAL A 584 62.46 -2.83 -69.25
C VAL A 584 62.48 -2.67 -70.76
N TRP A 585 63.37 -1.83 -71.26
CA TRP A 585 63.59 -1.72 -72.70
C TRP A 585 64.24 -3.00 -73.23
N ASN A 586 63.58 -3.69 -74.16
CA ASN A 586 64.16 -4.84 -74.85
C ASN A 586 64.89 -4.36 -76.12
N PRO A 587 66.24 -4.43 -76.16
CA PRO A 587 67.01 -3.97 -77.31
C PRO A 587 66.86 -4.85 -78.56
N TYR A 588 66.28 -6.06 -78.43
CA TYR A 588 66.06 -6.98 -79.55
C TYR A 588 64.71 -6.77 -80.23
N THR A 589 63.69 -6.31 -79.50
CA THR A 589 62.35 -6.05 -80.03
C THR A 589 62.03 -4.57 -80.18
N PHE A 590 62.92 -3.67 -79.73
CA PHE A 590 62.72 -2.22 -79.71
C PHE A 590 61.40 -1.80 -79.03
N THR A 591 60.98 -2.55 -78.02
CA THR A 591 59.77 -2.31 -77.25
C THR A 591 60.06 -2.38 -75.77
N HIS A 592 59.27 -1.64 -74.99
CA HIS A 592 59.19 -1.84 -73.56
C HIS A 592 58.50 -3.17 -73.28
N MET A 593 59.17 -4.05 -72.55
CA MET A 593 58.59 -5.30 -72.07
C MET A 593 58.46 -5.26 -70.55
N GLU A 594 57.38 -5.82 -70.05
CA GLU A 594 57.19 -6.00 -68.62
C GLU A 594 58.00 -7.21 -68.15
N GLU A 595 58.80 -7.00 -67.11
CA GLU A 595 59.57 -8.04 -66.44
C GLU A 595 59.21 -8.03 -64.96
N ARG A 596 58.94 -9.21 -64.39
CA ARG A 596 58.79 -9.37 -62.94
C ARG A 596 60.14 -9.31 -62.24
N VAL A 597 60.29 -8.34 -61.35
CA VAL A 597 61.44 -8.18 -60.46
C VAL A 597 61.40 -9.30 -59.42
N LYS A 598 62.53 -9.98 -59.18
CA LYS A 598 62.62 -11.12 -58.22
C LYS A 598 61.64 -12.23 -58.58
N SER A 599 61.54 -12.57 -59.86
CA SER A 599 60.60 -13.57 -60.40
C SER A 599 60.52 -14.83 -59.56
N ARG A 600 61.64 -15.41 -59.12
CA ARG A 600 61.64 -16.63 -58.28
C ARG A 600 60.93 -16.48 -56.94
N LEU A 601 61.08 -15.33 -56.29
CA LEU A 601 60.43 -15.06 -55.01
C LEU A 601 58.92 -14.94 -55.22
N TYR A 602 58.53 -14.19 -56.26
CA TYR A 602 57.13 -13.99 -56.62
C TYR A 602 56.48 -15.30 -57.09
N ASP A 603 57.17 -16.11 -57.89
CA ASP A 603 56.70 -17.42 -58.36
C ASP A 603 56.39 -18.37 -57.20
N VAL A 604 57.20 -18.34 -56.13
CA VAL A 604 56.96 -19.13 -54.91
C VAL A 604 55.74 -18.61 -54.15
N PHE A 605 55.56 -17.30 -54.09
CA PHE A 605 54.35 -16.71 -53.49
C PHE A 605 53.10 -17.10 -54.28
N GLU A 606 53.06 -16.80 -55.57
CA GLU A 606 51.90 -16.97 -56.45
C GLU A 606 51.54 -18.44 -56.68
N ASN A 607 52.54 -19.31 -56.92
CA ASN A 607 52.29 -20.69 -57.36
C ASN A 607 52.40 -21.73 -56.23
N LEU A 608 52.82 -21.36 -55.02
CA LEU A 608 52.98 -22.30 -53.91
C LEU A 608 52.31 -21.82 -52.61
N LEU A 609 52.68 -20.64 -52.10
CA LEU A 609 52.24 -20.21 -50.77
C LEU A 609 50.81 -19.65 -50.76
N LEU A 610 50.45 -18.85 -51.75
CA LEU A 610 49.10 -18.29 -51.87
C LEU A 610 48.04 -19.41 -52.05
N PRO A 611 48.23 -20.40 -52.95
CA PRO A 611 47.32 -21.54 -53.05
C PRO A 611 47.24 -22.39 -51.78
N PHE A 612 48.35 -22.52 -51.04
CA PHE A 612 48.37 -23.27 -49.77
C PHE A 612 47.48 -22.61 -48.71
N VAL A 613 47.63 -21.30 -48.48
CA VAL A 613 46.84 -20.58 -47.49
C VAL A 613 45.35 -20.59 -47.86
N TRP A 614 45.02 -20.40 -49.14
CA TRP A 614 43.63 -20.47 -49.60
C TRP A 614 43.00 -21.85 -49.44
N LYS A 615 43.77 -22.92 -49.72
CA LYS A 615 43.31 -24.30 -49.51
C LYS A 615 43.02 -24.56 -48.03
N ASP A 616 43.89 -24.11 -47.13
CA ASP A 616 43.70 -24.26 -45.68
C ASP A 616 42.52 -23.43 -45.14
N ILE A 617 42.23 -22.27 -45.73
CA ILE A 617 40.99 -21.53 -45.46
C ILE A 617 39.78 -22.36 -45.88
N ARG A 618 39.77 -22.89 -47.10
CA ARG A 618 38.63 -23.62 -47.66
C ARG A 618 38.31 -24.94 -46.95
N GLU A 619 39.32 -25.69 -46.54
CA GLU A 619 39.14 -27.01 -45.94
C GLU A 619 38.79 -26.96 -44.44
N ASN A 620 39.15 -25.87 -43.75
CA ASN A 620 39.04 -25.75 -42.30
C ASN A 620 38.28 -24.47 -41.87
N ILE A 621 37.14 -24.20 -42.51
CA ILE A 621 36.26 -23.07 -42.17
C ILE A 621 35.60 -23.32 -40.82
N SER A 622 35.85 -22.43 -39.86
CA SER A 622 35.09 -22.30 -38.63
C SER A 622 35.16 -20.87 -38.12
N CYS A 623 34.19 -20.45 -37.32
CA CYS A 623 34.17 -19.08 -36.79
C CYS A 623 35.34 -18.80 -35.84
N ASP A 624 35.92 -19.82 -35.19
CA ASP A 624 37.08 -19.65 -34.31
C ASP A 624 38.41 -19.58 -35.06
N THR A 625 38.52 -20.27 -36.20
CA THR A 625 39.79 -20.42 -36.94
C THR A 625 39.96 -19.41 -38.06
N LEU A 626 38.87 -18.93 -38.64
CA LEU A 626 38.86 -18.08 -39.83
C LEU A 626 39.55 -16.71 -39.64
N PRO A 627 39.39 -15.98 -38.51
CA PRO A 627 40.15 -14.75 -38.28
C PRO A 627 41.67 -14.97 -38.34
N GLY A 628 42.14 -16.04 -37.69
CA GLY A 628 43.57 -16.36 -37.66
C GLY A 628 44.11 -16.74 -39.04
N LYS A 629 43.30 -17.41 -39.87
CA LYS A 629 43.70 -17.78 -41.24
C LYS A 629 43.73 -16.58 -42.19
N LEU A 630 42.80 -15.63 -42.05
CA LEU A 630 42.85 -14.37 -42.82
C LEU A 630 44.06 -13.52 -42.41
N GLN A 631 44.42 -13.49 -41.13
CA GLN A 631 45.66 -12.84 -40.68
C GLN A 631 46.92 -13.50 -41.28
N GLN A 632 46.94 -14.81 -41.48
CA GLN A 632 48.03 -15.50 -42.16
C GLN A 632 48.19 -15.04 -43.62
N LEU A 633 47.06 -14.85 -44.30
CA LEU A 633 47.00 -14.37 -45.66
C LEU A 633 47.51 -12.91 -45.76
N ASP A 634 47.04 -12.02 -44.88
CA ASP A 634 47.54 -10.63 -44.82
C ASP A 634 49.04 -10.58 -44.44
N ALA A 635 49.51 -11.41 -43.51
CA ALA A 635 50.92 -11.48 -43.15
C ALA A 635 51.81 -11.90 -44.33
N LEU A 636 51.32 -12.84 -45.17
CA LEU A 636 51.99 -13.25 -46.39
C LEU A 636 52.10 -12.08 -47.38
N LEU A 637 51.00 -11.35 -47.62
CA LEU A 637 50.99 -10.18 -48.51
C LEU A 637 51.94 -9.07 -48.04
N VAL A 638 51.83 -8.66 -46.77
CA VAL A 638 52.67 -7.61 -46.18
C VAL A 638 54.14 -7.99 -46.27
N ARG A 639 54.47 -9.27 -46.06
CA ARG A 639 55.83 -9.76 -46.17
C ARG A 639 56.35 -9.68 -47.60
N MET A 640 55.52 -9.98 -48.59
CA MET A 640 55.89 -9.83 -49.99
C MET A 640 56.14 -8.36 -50.34
N THR A 641 55.27 -7.44 -49.93
CA THR A 641 55.50 -5.99 -50.10
C THR A 641 56.83 -5.53 -49.49
N ASP A 642 57.17 -5.98 -48.27
CA ASP A 642 58.44 -5.66 -47.61
C ASP A 642 59.66 -6.22 -48.35
N LEU A 643 59.57 -7.47 -48.82
CA LEU A 643 60.67 -8.12 -49.53
C LEU A 643 60.93 -7.50 -50.91
N ARG A 644 59.98 -6.76 -51.47
CA ARG A 644 60.16 -6.07 -52.76
C ARG A 644 61.35 -5.11 -52.76
N TRP A 645 61.59 -4.44 -51.63
CA TRP A 645 62.56 -3.34 -51.50
C TRP A 645 63.90 -3.75 -50.85
N LYS A 646 64.04 -5.01 -50.43
CA LYS A 646 65.25 -5.57 -49.77
C LYS A 646 66.15 -6.33 -50.74
N ASP A 647 67.41 -6.62 -50.39
CA ASP A 647 68.21 -7.58 -51.17
C ASP A 647 67.76 -9.02 -50.87
N THR A 648 67.29 -9.74 -51.89
CA THR A 648 66.73 -11.09 -51.78
C THR A 648 67.57 -12.16 -52.48
N LYS A 649 68.76 -11.83 -53.01
CA LYS A 649 69.58 -12.78 -53.80
C LYS A 649 69.88 -14.09 -53.06
N ASP A 650 70.22 -13.99 -51.77
CA ASP A 650 70.49 -15.16 -50.93
C ASP A 650 69.22 -15.96 -50.61
N MET A 651 68.09 -15.27 -50.41
CA MET A 651 66.78 -15.91 -50.18
C MET A 651 66.33 -16.67 -51.42
N GLU A 652 66.41 -16.07 -52.61
CA GLU A 652 66.05 -16.70 -53.88
C GLU A 652 66.94 -17.90 -54.20
N ARG A 653 68.23 -17.85 -53.84
CA ARG A 653 69.13 -19.01 -53.95
C ARG A 653 68.71 -20.15 -53.03
N LYS A 654 68.23 -19.85 -51.81
CA LYS A 654 67.69 -20.84 -50.86
C LYS A 654 66.35 -21.40 -51.35
N LEU A 655 65.43 -20.54 -51.81
CA LEU A 655 64.15 -20.94 -52.39
C LEU A 655 64.33 -21.88 -53.59
N ARG A 656 65.35 -21.63 -54.45
CA ARG A 656 65.70 -22.52 -55.55
C ARG A 656 66.08 -23.94 -55.08
N ARG A 657 66.74 -24.07 -53.92
CA ARG A 657 67.13 -25.37 -53.35
C ARG A 657 65.98 -26.08 -52.65
N ALA A 658 64.99 -25.34 -52.16
CA ALA A 658 63.85 -25.85 -51.42
C ALA A 658 62.84 -26.66 -52.25
N ARG A 659 62.96 -26.72 -53.59
CA ARG A 659 62.15 -27.58 -54.50
C ARG A 659 60.65 -27.65 -54.17
N LYS A 660 60.01 -26.50 -53.95
CA LYS A 660 58.57 -26.39 -53.64
C LYS A 660 58.12 -26.95 -52.28
N ASP A 661 59.04 -27.12 -51.32
CA ASP A 661 58.67 -27.49 -49.95
C ASP A 661 58.07 -26.29 -49.19
N ILE A 662 56.83 -26.42 -48.70
CA ILE A 662 56.08 -25.33 -48.03
C ILE A 662 56.72 -24.93 -46.68
N PRO A 663 57.00 -25.85 -45.74
CA PRO A 663 57.62 -25.50 -44.46
C PRO A 663 58.97 -24.80 -44.63
N THR A 664 59.83 -25.31 -45.51
CA THR A 664 61.14 -24.68 -45.79
C THR A 664 60.98 -23.31 -46.45
N SER A 665 60.00 -23.14 -47.34
CA SER A 665 59.72 -21.84 -47.98
C SER A 665 59.20 -20.80 -46.97
N LEU A 666 58.30 -21.19 -46.06
CA LEU A 666 57.82 -20.32 -44.98
C LEU A 666 58.95 -19.93 -44.01
N GLU A 667 59.87 -20.85 -43.72
CA GLU A 667 61.05 -20.56 -42.89
C GLU A 667 61.99 -19.56 -43.56
N ILE A 668 62.27 -19.73 -44.86
CA ILE A 668 63.13 -18.81 -45.62
C ILE A 668 62.52 -17.40 -45.67
N LEU A 669 61.20 -17.29 -45.74
CA LEU A 669 60.49 -16.01 -45.73
C LEU A 669 60.33 -15.41 -44.32
N GLY A 670 60.63 -16.16 -43.25
CA GLY A 670 60.44 -15.72 -41.87
C GLY A 670 58.99 -15.77 -41.39
N LEU A 671 58.14 -16.55 -42.06
CA LEU A 671 56.70 -16.66 -41.79
C LEU A 671 56.31 -17.92 -41.00
N ARG A 672 57.28 -18.78 -40.64
CA ARG A 672 57.05 -20.06 -39.94
C ARG A 672 56.29 -19.95 -38.62
N GLN A 673 56.40 -18.82 -37.91
CA GLN A 673 55.67 -18.58 -36.66
C GLN A 673 54.27 -17.97 -36.87
N GLN A 674 54.02 -17.40 -38.05
CA GLN A 674 52.78 -16.69 -38.37
C GLN A 674 51.82 -17.60 -39.14
N ILE A 675 52.32 -18.45 -40.04
CA ILE A 675 51.54 -19.38 -40.84
C ILE A 675 51.71 -20.79 -40.29
N LYS A 676 50.62 -21.32 -39.69
CA LYS A 676 50.57 -22.71 -39.20
C LYS A 676 50.37 -23.64 -40.40
N TRP A 677 51.10 -24.75 -40.41
CA TRP A 677 51.15 -25.73 -41.49
C TRP A 677 50.83 -27.13 -40.99
#